data_AF-A0A409WQ95-F1
#
_entry.id   AF-A0A409WQ95-F1
#
_cell.length_a   1.000
_cell.length_b   1.000
_cell.length_c   1.000
_cell.angle_alpha   90.00
_cell.angle_beta   90.00
_cell.angle_gamma   90.00
#
_symmetry.space_group_name_H-M   'P 1'
#
loop_
_entity.id
_entity.type
_entity.pdbx_description
1 polymer ?
#
loop_
_entity_poly.entity_id
_entity_poly.type
_entity_poly.pdbx_seq_one_letter_code
_entity_poly.pdbx_strand_id
1 'polypeptide(L)'
;MAFHDERVYQSYSIGDFYKKCKHYYGLDDTKFVKFTLCGIDEEGEFVIDPIRDALKPSESFICTRDYDSLLGFHEHIGVDSYVTVHPVSKKEHSLGTNVHLKHEFESSRGRFKESIHKVPNICLGTWGPHNHLLRIYIPELYDADHPTNLLSQAQQRTFYEKGLRPAIADILDIESLEWPATYADEFWRARGRNGQLSFTTKTIPSAAVYDLANAIRNSLRRNDVPWHFGLVVLHQIRGVKHSSSHNLDRQSAKRALSQFFAQNSLSRDALLCGTWWIDVALNITSDDGRSYAWRTDAHFHLTRKALGLSEDVAQRITSIGSSKYTRDLTSHLAAVSGWRISPGPRAEGKYSCCYFQGYTTDKALTARVDSGHHGKFTTCQDVLSGKAIQWSEDLFNLNRNACTTNSSTARMEMRVPLKHAITVFLDVDDQLIRRSIVSVNSVVWWGVRAYRTMACGLLFRWYSQGPETFRATPLALLLVAALVWLVNGLHSTPDKGANSKRLMDAVIPHISRVNADPDILAYGTPTKDDDVASDWSTDDEALMPANRRRVEGETAPGFPKGMVFLRRICCGPANPVPRFHNSASVLHPKAFKFFFKAGEDEVRQGLASDEAVRPSNPDRVRNKTKHTPLYVEVEDVEMEEAAPLLLFHLHDEGFSLLPKPSDEGEDVQGDDEFSVDDICKDNIDEALTEVYHQFICDITAKAPNQSGAGSPSYLALDAKARRLVTEDTYKDRNLAAYFRDCQWKVATKKEWNDIFEKLWPPKGFTLTATHTQNYKQARYYLYWRAMLKRSEETTANRMRMVLKQKFDTFYFMPWAHSDRIWKSVYRANFNKSSGTDRKKACPLVAICPGKAAPVWNLS
;
A
#
# COMPACT_ATOMS: atom_id res chain seq x y z
N MET A 1 -24.11 48.60 2.01
CA MET A 1 -25.53 48.20 2.19
C MET A 1 -26.07 47.78 0.83
N ALA A 2 -26.14 46.47 0.60
CA ALA A 2 -26.83 45.87 -0.53
C ALA A 2 -27.79 44.83 0.06
N PHE A 3 -29.03 44.85 -0.38
CA PHE A 3 -30.16 44.10 0.15
C PHE A 3 -29.84 42.59 0.21
N HIS A 4 -29.70 42.04 1.43
CA HIS A 4 -29.87 40.62 1.65
C HIS A 4 -31.35 40.30 1.45
N ASP A 5 -31.64 39.51 0.43
CA ASP A 5 -32.87 38.73 0.36
C ASP A 5 -32.82 37.78 1.58
N GLU A 6 -33.46 38.16 2.70
CA GLU A 6 -33.56 37.35 3.92
C GLU A 6 -34.44 36.12 3.64
N ARG A 7 -33.93 35.19 2.83
CA ARG A 7 -34.46 33.83 2.82
C ARG A 7 -34.23 33.26 4.22
N VAL A 8 -35.31 33.01 4.94
CA VAL A 8 -35.26 32.39 6.26
C VAL A 8 -34.84 30.93 6.08
N TYR A 9 -33.55 30.65 6.20
CA TYR A 9 -33.02 29.30 6.22
C TYR A 9 -33.33 28.62 7.55
N GLN A 10 -33.79 27.37 7.52
CA GLN A 10 -33.88 26.58 8.74
C GLN A 10 -32.47 26.21 9.21
N SER A 11 -32.11 26.60 10.43
CA SER A 11 -30.81 26.28 11.03
C SER A 11 -30.89 24.98 11.83
N TYR A 12 -30.19 23.94 11.37
CA TYR A 12 -30.11 22.63 12.00
C TYR A 12 -28.87 22.51 12.88
N SER A 13 -29.03 21.97 14.10
CA SER A 13 -27.87 21.44 14.85
C SER A 13 -27.37 20.13 14.20
N ILE A 14 -26.23 19.62 14.66
CA ILE A 14 -25.74 18.29 14.27
C ILE A 14 -26.77 17.22 14.67
N GLY A 15 -27.41 17.40 15.82
CA GLY A 15 -28.47 16.52 16.31
C GLY A 15 -29.72 16.54 15.43
N ASP A 16 -30.14 17.71 14.94
CA ASP A 16 -31.30 17.83 14.06
C ASP A 16 -31.04 17.17 12.71
N PHE A 17 -29.85 17.39 12.12
CA PHE A 17 -29.42 16.69 10.91
C PHE A 17 -29.40 15.18 11.10
N TYR A 18 -28.84 14.67 12.21
CA TYR A 18 -28.86 13.24 12.54
C TYR A 18 -30.28 12.67 12.63
N LYS A 19 -31.20 13.36 13.33
CA LYS A 19 -32.60 12.91 13.47
C LYS A 19 -33.29 12.85 12.10
N LYS A 20 -33.03 13.83 11.24
CA LYS A 20 -33.59 13.88 9.89
C LYS A 20 -33.03 12.76 8.99
N CYS A 21 -31.71 12.52 9.04
CA CYS A 21 -31.09 11.35 8.40
C CYS A 21 -31.75 10.06 8.88
N LYS A 22 -31.92 9.88 10.20
CA LYS A 22 -32.58 8.72 10.80
C LYS A 22 -34.04 8.56 10.36
N HIS A 23 -34.78 9.66 10.23
CA HIS A 23 -36.17 9.64 9.79
C HIS A 23 -36.29 9.17 8.33
N TYR A 24 -35.44 9.67 7.43
CA TYR A 24 -35.44 9.22 6.04
C TYR A 24 -34.87 7.81 5.88
N TYR A 25 -33.93 7.43 6.72
CA TYR A 25 -33.39 6.09 6.77
C TYR A 25 -34.46 5.09 7.25
N GLY A 26 -35.00 4.31 6.32
CA GLY A 26 -36.11 3.38 6.56
C GLY A 26 -37.46 3.85 6.00
N LEU A 27 -37.56 5.10 5.52
CA LEU A 27 -38.73 5.60 4.80
C LEU A 27 -38.52 5.50 3.28
N ASP A 28 -37.44 6.11 2.78
CA ASP A 28 -37.13 6.17 1.35
C ASP A 28 -35.63 6.39 1.15
N ASP A 29 -34.94 5.38 0.61
CA ASP A 29 -33.49 5.41 0.38
C ASP A 29 -33.06 6.55 -0.57
N THR A 30 -33.90 6.92 -1.53
CA THR A 30 -33.61 8.01 -2.47
C THR A 30 -33.68 9.36 -1.76
N LYS A 31 -34.68 9.58 -0.90
CA LYS A 31 -34.76 10.78 -0.05
C LYS A 31 -33.60 10.84 0.93
N PHE A 32 -33.30 9.71 1.57
CA PHE A 32 -32.19 9.58 2.51
C PHE A 32 -30.85 9.96 1.86
N VAL A 33 -30.54 9.44 0.68
CA VAL A 33 -29.29 9.76 -0.05
C VAL A 33 -29.24 11.24 -0.44
N LYS A 34 -30.33 11.79 -1.00
CA LYS A 34 -30.37 13.20 -1.44
C LYS A 34 -30.24 14.17 -0.26
N PHE A 35 -30.88 13.88 0.87
CA PHE A 35 -30.72 14.67 2.08
C PHE A 35 -29.30 14.57 2.63
N THR A 36 -28.81 13.35 2.84
CA THR A 36 -27.54 13.08 3.54
C THR A 36 -26.32 13.53 2.74
N LEU A 37 -26.32 13.39 1.41
CA LEU A 37 -25.16 13.66 0.56
C LEU A 37 -25.28 14.92 -0.29
N CYS A 38 -26.49 15.40 -0.60
CA CYS A 38 -26.70 16.62 -1.40
C CYS A 38 -27.32 17.78 -0.60
N GLY A 39 -27.74 17.56 0.64
CA GLY A 39 -28.40 18.58 1.45
C GLY A 39 -29.74 19.02 0.87
N ILE A 40 -30.45 18.13 0.17
CA ILE A 40 -31.76 18.41 -0.45
C ILE A 40 -32.85 17.85 0.48
N ASP A 41 -33.69 18.74 1.01
CA ASP A 41 -34.86 18.42 1.84
C ASP A 41 -36.14 18.85 1.10
N GLU A 42 -37.23 18.12 1.26
CA GLU A 42 -38.54 18.47 0.71
C GLU A 42 -39.21 19.57 1.54
N GLU A 43 -38.83 19.71 2.82
CA GLU A 43 -39.41 20.71 3.73
C GLU A 43 -38.84 22.12 3.55
N GLY A 44 -37.74 22.29 2.81
CA GLY A 44 -37.20 23.60 2.45
C GLY A 44 -35.67 23.68 2.45
N GLU A 45 -35.16 24.91 2.39
CA GLU A 45 -33.72 25.17 2.47
C GLU A 45 -33.25 25.21 3.93
N PHE A 46 -32.17 24.50 4.21
CA PHE A 46 -31.56 24.46 5.54
C PHE A 46 -30.04 24.66 5.49
N VAL A 47 -29.49 25.04 6.64
CA VAL A 47 -28.05 25.14 6.91
C VAL A 47 -27.72 24.36 8.17
N ILE A 48 -26.63 23.60 8.15
CA ILE A 48 -26.12 22.94 9.36
C ILE A 48 -25.24 23.94 10.09
N ASP A 49 -25.61 24.25 11.33
CA ASP A 49 -24.88 25.13 12.23
C ASP A 49 -24.39 24.33 13.46
N PRO A 50 -23.14 23.82 13.41
CA PRO A 50 -22.52 23.13 14.54
C PRO A 50 -22.37 23.98 15.80
N ILE A 51 -22.42 25.31 15.71
CA ILE A 51 -22.22 26.20 16.85
C ILE A 51 -23.39 26.12 17.84
N ARG A 52 -24.57 25.68 17.38
CA ARG A 52 -25.72 25.35 18.24
C ARG A 52 -25.41 24.22 19.23
N ASP A 53 -24.42 23.38 18.92
CA ASP A 53 -23.92 22.32 19.79
C ASP A 53 -22.66 22.76 20.56
N ALA A 54 -22.39 24.06 20.74
CA ALA A 54 -21.28 24.54 21.56
C ALA A 54 -21.38 24.03 23.02
N LEU A 55 -20.22 23.79 23.65
CA LEU A 55 -20.16 23.34 25.05
C LEU A 55 -20.91 24.32 25.96
N LYS A 56 -21.89 23.79 26.70
CA LYS A 56 -22.75 24.62 27.55
C LYS A 56 -22.04 25.01 28.85
N PRO A 57 -22.40 26.14 29.48
CA PRO A 57 -21.84 26.52 30.78
C PRO A 57 -22.04 25.47 31.88
N SER A 58 -23.14 24.70 31.81
CA SER A 58 -23.47 23.62 32.76
C SER A 58 -22.70 22.33 32.52
N GLU A 59 -22.10 22.14 31.35
CA GLU A 59 -21.36 20.91 31.02
C GLU A 59 -19.94 21.00 31.59
N SER A 60 -19.47 19.94 32.23
CA SER A 60 -18.11 19.81 32.76
C SER A 60 -17.20 19.08 31.77
N PHE A 61 -15.89 19.23 31.98
CA PHE A 61 -14.88 18.53 31.20
C PHE A 61 -13.63 18.35 32.06
N ILE A 62 -12.82 17.37 31.66
CA ILE A 62 -11.55 17.07 32.30
C ILE A 62 -10.45 17.44 31.31
N CYS A 63 -9.44 18.16 31.80
CA CYS A 63 -8.23 18.45 31.06
C CYS A 63 -7.08 17.60 31.60
N THR A 64 -6.34 16.97 30.70
CA THR A 64 -5.09 16.27 31.03
C THR A 64 -3.99 16.62 30.05
N ARG A 65 -2.74 16.53 30.49
CA ARG A 65 -1.55 16.70 29.64
C ARG A 65 -0.79 15.39 29.53
N ASP A 66 -0.10 15.19 28.42
CA ASP A 66 0.81 14.06 28.21
C ASP A 66 1.99 14.42 27.30
N TYR A 67 3.04 13.62 27.36
CA TYR A 67 4.20 13.64 26.47
C TYR A 67 4.06 12.51 25.45
N ASP A 68 3.91 12.86 24.17
CA ASP A 68 3.53 11.90 23.10
C ASP A 68 4.76 11.33 22.37
N SER A 69 5.74 12.18 22.08
CA SER A 69 6.96 11.80 21.37
C SER A 69 8.13 12.71 21.70
N LEU A 70 9.36 12.24 21.46
CA LEU A 70 10.60 13.00 21.67
C LEU A 70 11.56 12.79 20.50
N LEU A 71 12.21 13.87 20.06
CA LEU A 71 13.24 13.89 19.03
C LEU A 71 14.48 14.59 19.59
N GLY A 72 15.64 13.94 19.53
CA GLY A 72 16.88 14.48 20.07
C GLY A 72 18.10 14.25 19.20
N PHE A 73 18.85 15.30 18.92
CA PHE A 73 20.17 15.20 18.32
C PHE A 73 21.26 15.17 19.39
N HIS A 74 22.17 14.21 19.26
CA HIS A 74 23.31 14.07 20.15
C HIS A 74 24.49 13.43 19.40
N GLU A 75 25.71 13.73 19.82
CA GLU A 75 26.92 13.16 19.20
C GLU A 75 27.13 11.67 19.59
N HIS A 76 26.70 11.27 20.77
CA HIS A 76 26.72 9.88 21.23
C HIS A 76 25.33 9.26 21.25
N ILE A 77 25.25 7.93 21.38
CA ILE A 77 23.96 7.25 21.63
C ILE A 77 23.65 7.36 23.12
N GLY A 78 22.71 8.24 23.46
CA GLY A 78 22.37 8.65 24.82
C GLY A 78 21.36 7.75 25.53
N VAL A 79 21.58 6.43 25.48
CA VAL A 79 20.62 5.42 25.97
C VAL A 79 21.28 4.56 27.05
N ASP A 80 20.62 4.42 28.21
CA ASP A 80 21.10 3.66 29.38
C ASP A 80 20.71 2.16 29.34
N SER A 81 20.26 1.67 28.18
CA SER A 81 19.89 0.28 27.95
C SER A 81 20.65 -0.30 26.76
N TYR A 82 20.50 -1.60 26.51
CA TYR A 82 20.97 -2.19 25.26
C TYR A 82 20.26 -1.56 24.05
N VAL A 83 20.89 -1.63 22.88
CA VAL A 83 20.28 -1.24 21.61
C VAL A 83 20.34 -2.38 20.61
N THR A 84 19.34 -2.47 19.75
CA THR A 84 19.24 -3.47 18.70
C THR A 84 19.62 -2.83 17.38
N VAL A 85 20.76 -3.19 16.81
CA VAL A 85 21.33 -2.61 15.59
C VAL A 85 21.02 -3.47 14.37
N HIS A 86 20.73 -2.82 13.25
CA HIS A 86 20.58 -3.44 11.94
C HIS A 86 21.93 -3.42 11.21
N PRO A 87 22.55 -4.57 10.88
CA PRO A 87 23.73 -4.61 10.02
C PRO A 87 23.45 -3.97 8.65
N VAL A 88 22.25 -4.24 8.09
CA VAL A 88 21.75 -3.58 6.89
C VAL A 88 20.37 -2.98 7.16
N SER A 89 20.26 -1.68 6.96
CA SER A 89 19.04 -0.92 7.24
C SER A 89 18.08 -0.92 6.05
N LYS A 90 16.78 -1.08 6.34
CA LYS A 90 15.75 -0.90 5.31
C LYS A 90 15.60 0.57 4.94
N LYS A 91 15.48 0.86 3.63
CA LYS A 91 15.25 2.22 3.12
C LYS A 91 13.98 2.87 3.70
N GLU A 92 12.96 2.07 3.96
CA GLU A 92 11.68 2.52 4.54
C GLU A 92 11.82 3.05 5.98
N HIS A 93 12.92 2.75 6.68
CA HIS A 93 13.19 3.26 8.03
C HIS A 93 13.96 4.59 8.04
N SER A 94 14.58 4.99 6.91
CA SER A 94 15.16 6.32 6.77
C SER A 94 14.07 7.38 6.88
N LEU A 95 14.39 8.51 7.50
CA LEU A 95 13.47 9.62 7.60
C LEU A 95 13.38 10.31 6.23
N GLY A 96 12.26 10.11 5.53
CA GLY A 96 11.97 10.76 4.24
C GLY A 96 10.78 11.72 4.29
N THR A 97 10.12 11.86 5.43
CA THR A 97 8.95 12.73 5.59
C THR A 97 9.28 13.91 6.50
N ASN A 98 8.67 15.06 6.18
CA ASN A 98 8.87 16.26 6.97
C ASN A 98 8.28 16.12 8.38
N VAL A 99 9.12 16.28 9.39
CA VAL A 99 8.73 16.29 10.80
C VAL A 99 8.83 17.70 11.41
N HIS A 100 8.81 18.73 10.57
CA HIS A 100 8.78 20.14 10.96
C HIS A 100 9.98 20.60 11.82
N LEU A 101 11.11 19.90 11.70
CA LEU A 101 12.36 20.25 12.37
C LEU A 101 13.45 20.56 11.35
N LYS A 102 14.18 21.64 11.64
CA LYS A 102 15.47 21.96 11.02
C LYS A 102 16.56 21.83 12.07
N HIS A 103 17.70 21.30 11.67
CA HIS A 103 18.88 21.18 12.53
C HIS A 103 20.06 21.88 11.87
N GLU A 104 20.97 22.39 12.67
CA GLU A 104 22.24 22.94 12.21
C GLU A 104 23.25 21.79 12.17
N PHE A 105 23.63 21.40 10.96
CA PHE A 105 24.60 20.35 10.70
C PHE A 105 25.97 20.95 10.45
N GLU A 106 27.01 20.17 10.74
CA GLU A 106 28.39 20.49 10.41
C GLU A 106 28.90 19.53 9.33
N SER A 107 29.77 20.02 8.46
CA SER A 107 30.48 19.24 7.45
C SER A 107 31.85 19.86 7.20
N SER A 108 32.70 19.15 6.47
CA SER A 108 33.99 19.59 5.93
C SER A 108 33.89 20.86 5.09
N ARG A 109 32.70 21.13 4.52
CA ARG A 109 32.36 22.32 3.73
C ARG A 109 31.85 23.49 4.59
N GLY A 110 31.71 23.29 5.90
CA GLY A 110 31.17 24.25 6.85
C GLY A 110 29.81 23.86 7.42
N ARG A 111 29.22 24.78 8.19
CA ARG A 111 27.92 24.60 8.84
C ARG A 111 26.77 24.99 7.92
N PHE A 112 25.67 24.23 8.00
CA PHE A 112 24.46 24.53 7.26
C PHE A 112 23.22 24.14 8.06
N LYS A 113 22.09 24.81 7.80
CA LYS A 113 20.82 24.55 8.48
C LYS A 113 19.79 24.03 7.51
N GLU A 114 19.34 22.80 7.69
CA GLU A 114 18.35 22.17 6.81
C GLU A 114 17.33 21.32 7.58
N SER A 115 16.20 21.09 6.93
CA SER A 115 15.14 20.18 7.31
C SER A 115 15.68 18.75 7.39
N ILE A 116 15.48 18.09 8.52
CA ILE A 116 16.16 16.83 8.81
C ILE A 116 15.72 15.66 7.92
N HIS A 117 14.63 15.80 7.18
CA HIS A 117 14.19 14.79 6.21
C HIS A 117 14.82 14.94 4.83
N LYS A 118 15.63 15.99 4.60
CA LYS A 118 16.37 16.23 3.35
C LYS A 118 17.85 15.85 3.43
N VAL A 119 18.33 15.56 4.62
CA VAL A 119 19.74 15.19 4.86
C VAL A 119 19.86 13.67 4.87
N PRO A 120 20.87 13.09 4.19
CA PRO A 120 21.07 11.65 4.14
C PRO A 120 21.16 11.03 5.54
N ASN A 121 20.33 10.02 5.78
CA ASN A 121 20.29 9.32 7.05
C ASN A 121 20.02 7.83 6.89
N ILE A 122 20.52 7.06 7.85
CA ILE A 122 20.36 5.61 7.92
C ILE A 122 19.85 5.21 9.29
N CYS A 123 18.86 4.30 9.33
CA CYS A 123 18.35 3.74 10.59
C CYS A 123 19.35 2.74 11.14
N LEU A 124 20.14 3.15 12.14
CA LEU A 124 21.12 2.27 12.79
C LEU A 124 20.40 1.13 13.52
N GLY A 125 19.33 1.42 14.24
CA GLY A 125 18.75 0.45 15.16
C GLY A 125 17.55 0.95 15.93
N THR A 126 17.16 0.15 16.92
CA THR A 126 16.07 0.43 17.84
C THR A 126 16.49 0.28 19.29
N TRP A 127 15.74 0.90 20.21
CA TRP A 127 15.86 0.66 21.65
C TRP A 127 14.51 0.74 22.35
N GLY A 128 14.49 0.30 23.61
CA GLY A 128 13.34 0.42 24.49
C GLY A 128 12.16 -0.47 24.12
N PRO A 129 11.12 -0.49 24.96
CA PRO A 129 9.99 -1.43 24.84
C PRO A 129 9.11 -1.17 23.61
N HIS A 130 9.20 0.01 22.99
CA HIS A 130 8.35 0.42 21.85
C HIS A 130 9.12 0.55 20.54
N ASN A 131 10.31 -0.06 20.41
CA ASN A 131 11.15 0.02 19.21
C ASN A 131 11.37 1.48 18.76
N HIS A 132 11.82 2.32 19.69
CA HIS A 132 12.28 3.69 19.42
C HIS A 132 13.43 3.65 18.41
N LEU A 133 13.60 4.69 17.59
CA LEU A 133 14.48 4.64 16.42
C LEU A 133 15.75 5.47 16.58
N LEU A 134 16.90 4.84 16.35
CA LEU A 134 18.20 5.52 16.24
C LEU A 134 18.54 5.71 14.76
N ARG A 135 18.77 6.96 14.36
CA ARG A 135 19.24 7.28 13.01
C ARG A 135 20.58 7.99 13.05
N ILE A 136 21.49 7.58 12.19
CA ILE A 136 22.73 8.29 11.94
C ILE A 136 22.51 9.21 10.75
N TYR A 137 22.84 10.48 10.94
CA TYR A 137 22.90 11.48 9.90
C TYR A 137 24.32 11.61 9.37
N ILE A 138 24.44 11.75 8.05
CA ILE A 138 25.74 11.89 7.36
C ILE A 138 25.74 13.19 6.56
N PRO A 139 26.05 14.34 7.19
CA PRO A 139 26.02 15.65 6.54
C PRO A 139 26.96 15.79 5.34
N GLU A 140 28.08 15.07 5.32
CA GLU A 140 28.99 15.05 4.16
C GLU A 140 28.32 14.67 2.85
N LEU A 141 27.28 13.83 2.90
CA LEU A 141 26.57 13.36 1.71
C LEU A 141 25.47 14.33 1.25
N TYR A 142 25.22 15.41 2.00
CA TYR A 142 24.19 16.37 1.65
C TYR A 142 24.60 17.19 0.42
N ASP A 143 23.71 17.28 -0.56
CA ASP A 143 23.81 18.18 -1.71
C ASP A 143 22.62 19.14 -1.67
N ALA A 144 22.90 20.44 -1.68
CA ALA A 144 21.87 21.46 -1.62
C ALA A 144 21.07 21.56 -2.95
N ASP A 145 21.72 21.23 -4.07
CA ASP A 145 21.09 21.29 -5.40
C ASP A 145 20.25 20.03 -5.66
N HIS A 146 20.64 18.89 -5.07
CA HIS A 146 19.97 17.60 -5.23
C HIS A 146 19.79 16.90 -3.87
N PRO A 147 18.94 17.44 -2.97
CA PRO A 147 18.78 16.88 -1.64
C PRO A 147 18.24 15.45 -1.70
N THR A 148 18.95 14.51 -1.10
CA THR A 148 18.51 13.13 -0.91
C THR A 148 18.52 12.78 0.56
N ASN A 149 17.47 12.12 1.01
CA ASN A 149 17.37 11.61 2.38
C ASN A 149 17.91 10.17 2.50
N LEU A 150 18.15 9.51 1.37
CA LEU A 150 18.53 8.11 1.29
C LEU A 150 20.00 7.94 0.91
N LEU A 151 20.62 6.94 1.51
CA LEU A 151 21.89 6.40 1.03
C LEU A 151 21.65 5.44 -0.14
N SER A 152 22.48 5.54 -1.18
CA SER A 152 22.59 4.55 -2.24
C SER A 152 23.08 3.20 -1.69
N GLN A 153 22.89 2.10 -2.42
CA GLN A 153 23.40 0.79 -1.96
C GLN A 153 24.93 0.79 -1.81
N ALA A 154 25.64 1.48 -2.71
CA ALA A 154 27.09 1.63 -2.59
C ALA A 154 27.46 2.37 -1.30
N GLN A 155 26.69 3.41 -0.96
CA GLN A 155 26.94 4.17 0.26
C GLN A 155 26.62 3.36 1.53
N GLN A 156 25.55 2.57 1.53
CA GLN A 156 25.22 1.68 2.64
C GLN A 156 26.29 0.60 2.84
N ARG A 157 26.83 0.04 1.75
CA ARG A 157 27.98 -0.88 1.79
C ARG A 157 29.19 -0.22 2.45
N THR A 158 29.56 0.99 2.00
CA THR A 158 30.66 1.75 2.60
C THR A 158 30.44 2.02 4.09
N PHE A 159 29.23 2.44 4.48
CA PHE A 159 28.91 2.69 5.88
C PHE A 159 29.07 1.41 6.72
N TYR A 160 28.58 0.27 6.24
CA TYR A 160 28.70 -1.00 6.93
C TYR A 160 30.15 -1.48 7.04
N GLU A 161 30.83 -1.66 5.91
CA GLU A 161 32.14 -2.33 5.85
C GLU A 161 33.28 -1.46 6.37
N LYS A 162 33.20 -0.13 6.20
CA LYS A 162 34.25 0.80 6.62
C LYS A 162 33.93 1.56 7.91
N GLY A 163 32.68 1.57 8.35
CA GLY A 163 32.22 2.29 9.53
C GLY A 163 31.72 1.37 10.64
N LEU A 164 30.55 0.79 10.45
CA LEU A 164 29.84 0.02 11.49
C LEU A 164 30.57 -1.26 11.87
N ARG A 165 30.93 -2.13 10.92
CA ARG A 165 31.52 -3.44 11.21
C ARG A 165 32.88 -3.34 11.93
N PRO A 166 33.82 -2.46 11.53
CA PRO A 166 35.06 -2.26 12.28
C PRO A 166 34.80 -1.62 13.65
N ALA A 167 33.84 -0.70 13.77
CA ALA A 167 33.47 -0.11 15.06
C ALA A 167 32.93 -1.15 16.04
N ILE A 168 32.14 -2.10 15.54
CA ILE A 168 31.66 -3.23 16.35
C ILE A 168 32.82 -4.11 16.79
N ALA A 169 33.81 -4.39 15.94
CA ALA A 169 34.98 -5.17 16.32
C ALA A 169 35.89 -4.45 17.33
N ASP A 170 35.91 -3.11 17.33
CA ASP A 170 36.68 -2.35 18.31
C ASP A 170 36.02 -2.35 19.70
N ILE A 171 34.67 -2.31 19.76
CA ILE A 171 33.94 -2.19 21.04
C ILE A 171 33.45 -3.53 21.59
N LEU A 172 33.26 -4.53 20.73
CA LEU A 172 32.86 -5.89 21.07
C LEU A 172 33.96 -6.85 20.65
N ASP A 173 34.49 -7.64 21.59
CA ASP A 173 35.57 -8.59 21.35
C ASP A 173 35.07 -9.80 20.51
N ILE A 174 34.70 -10.91 21.17
CA ILE A 174 34.27 -12.16 20.52
C ILE A 174 32.91 -12.00 19.82
N GLU A 175 31.98 -11.22 20.38
CA GLU A 175 30.61 -11.05 19.87
C GLU A 175 30.57 -10.44 18.47
N SER A 176 31.63 -9.72 18.09
CA SER A 176 31.77 -9.18 16.75
C SER A 176 31.87 -10.29 15.69
N LEU A 177 32.32 -11.50 16.01
CA LEU A 177 32.48 -12.61 15.06
C LEU A 177 31.16 -13.06 14.42
N GLU A 178 30.03 -12.85 15.10
CA GLU A 178 28.71 -13.24 14.58
C GLU A 178 28.11 -12.23 13.59
N TRP A 179 28.79 -11.12 13.32
CA TRP A 179 28.33 -10.12 12.38
C TRP A 179 28.75 -10.47 10.95
N PRO A 180 27.86 -10.29 9.95
CA PRO A 180 28.18 -10.55 8.54
C PRO A 180 29.51 -9.92 8.11
N ALA A 181 30.32 -10.65 7.35
CA ALA A 181 31.64 -10.15 6.94
C ALA A 181 31.52 -8.94 6.00
N THR A 182 30.58 -9.00 5.05
CA THR A 182 30.33 -7.92 4.09
C THR A 182 28.85 -7.53 4.06
N TYR A 183 28.56 -6.35 3.49
CA TYR A 183 27.18 -5.93 3.23
C TYR A 183 26.47 -6.90 2.28
N ALA A 184 27.21 -7.45 1.31
CA ALA A 184 26.66 -8.39 0.34
C ALA A 184 26.24 -9.72 0.98
N ASP A 185 26.99 -10.19 1.98
CA ASP A 185 26.67 -11.42 2.70
C ASP A 185 25.36 -11.27 3.49
N GLU A 186 25.17 -10.15 4.19
CA GLU A 186 23.89 -9.88 4.87
C GLU A 186 22.74 -9.74 3.88
N PHE A 187 22.96 -9.10 2.72
CA PHE A 187 21.92 -8.95 1.70
C PHE A 187 21.53 -10.28 1.05
N TRP A 188 22.51 -11.18 0.86
CA TRP A 188 22.28 -12.54 0.40
C TRP A 188 21.51 -13.34 1.45
N ARG A 189 21.97 -13.32 2.72
CA ARG A 189 21.31 -13.99 3.86
C ARG A 189 19.88 -13.50 4.08
N ALA A 190 19.66 -12.19 3.96
CA ALA A 190 18.35 -11.59 4.16
C ALA A 190 17.33 -11.97 3.07
N ARG A 191 17.78 -12.41 1.89
CA ARG A 191 16.89 -12.71 0.77
C ARG A 191 16.29 -14.11 0.91
N GLY A 192 15.01 -14.15 1.27
CA GLY A 192 14.20 -15.38 1.28
C GLY A 192 13.97 -15.96 -0.12
N ARG A 193 13.48 -17.21 -0.18
CA ARG A 193 13.25 -17.96 -1.43
C ARG A 193 12.32 -17.25 -2.42
N ASN A 194 11.38 -16.43 -1.93
CA ASN A 194 10.43 -15.62 -2.72
C ASN A 194 10.97 -14.21 -3.07
N GLY A 195 12.20 -13.88 -2.68
CA GLY A 195 12.80 -12.56 -2.87
C GLY A 195 12.46 -11.53 -1.80
N GLN A 196 11.65 -11.87 -0.78
CA GLN A 196 11.41 -10.99 0.37
C GLN A 196 12.68 -10.86 1.21
N LEU A 197 12.92 -9.66 1.73
CA LEU A 197 14.11 -9.36 2.54
C LEU A 197 13.76 -9.38 4.03
N SER A 198 14.42 -10.25 4.79
CA SER A 198 14.37 -10.33 6.24
C SER A 198 15.76 -10.07 6.83
N PHE A 199 16.01 -8.83 7.23
CA PHE A 199 17.30 -8.41 7.80
C PHE A 199 17.41 -8.83 9.26
N THR A 200 18.60 -9.26 9.67
CA THR A 200 18.88 -9.61 11.06
C THR A 200 19.06 -8.35 11.90
N THR A 201 18.95 -8.53 13.19
CA THR A 201 19.32 -7.54 14.19
C THR A 201 20.32 -8.13 15.15
N LYS A 202 21.23 -7.30 15.65
CA LYS A 202 22.23 -7.68 16.65
C LYS A 202 22.15 -6.73 17.84
N THR A 203 22.29 -7.28 19.04
CA THR A 203 22.19 -6.52 20.27
C THR A 203 23.55 -5.96 20.65
N ILE A 204 23.58 -4.68 21.04
CA ILE A 204 24.74 -4.02 21.62
C ILE A 204 24.48 -3.86 23.12
N PRO A 205 25.33 -4.42 23.99
CA PRO A 205 25.16 -4.33 25.43
C PRO A 205 25.27 -2.87 25.90
N SER A 206 24.49 -2.51 26.93
CA SER A 206 24.39 -1.13 27.45
C SER A 206 25.76 -0.47 27.70
N ALA A 207 26.74 -1.22 28.21
CA ALA A 207 28.08 -0.73 28.49
C ALA A 207 28.84 -0.21 27.25
N ALA A 208 28.53 -0.72 26.05
CA ALA A 208 29.19 -0.32 24.80
C ALA A 208 28.39 0.70 23.97
N VAL A 209 27.14 0.99 24.34
CA VAL A 209 26.23 1.82 23.54
C VAL A 209 26.73 3.25 23.37
N TYR A 210 27.23 3.86 24.45
CA TYR A 210 27.69 5.24 24.44
C TYR A 210 28.86 5.45 23.46
N ASP A 211 29.79 4.49 23.42
CA ASP A 211 31.00 4.57 22.61
C ASP A 211 30.78 4.23 21.13
N LEU A 212 29.69 3.54 20.79
CA LEU A 212 29.42 3.04 19.43
C LEU A 212 29.47 4.15 18.37
N ALA A 213 28.85 5.32 18.61
CA ALA A 213 28.88 6.41 17.64
C ALA A 213 30.31 6.94 17.38
N ASN A 214 31.15 7.01 18.42
CA ASN A 214 32.54 7.41 18.30
C ASN A 214 33.37 6.35 17.58
N ALA A 215 33.17 5.07 17.91
CA ALA A 215 33.82 3.96 17.23
C ALA A 215 33.50 3.97 15.73
N ILE A 216 32.26 4.29 15.33
CA ILE A 216 31.86 4.47 13.92
C ILE A 216 32.63 5.63 13.28
N ARG A 217 32.67 6.81 13.92
CA ARG A 217 33.45 7.96 13.40
C ARG A 217 34.93 7.62 13.23
N ASN A 218 35.53 6.98 14.23
CA ASN A 218 36.96 6.60 14.20
C ASN A 218 37.23 5.56 13.12
N SER A 219 36.34 4.60 12.91
CA SER A 219 36.44 3.59 11.86
C SER A 219 36.32 4.19 10.46
N LEU A 220 35.36 5.09 10.25
CA LEU A 220 35.25 5.83 8.99
C LEU A 220 36.51 6.66 8.71
N ARG A 221 37.05 7.35 9.73
CA ARG A 221 38.31 8.11 9.61
C ARG A 221 39.50 7.22 9.26
N ARG A 222 39.69 6.08 9.95
CA ARG A 222 40.78 5.13 9.66
C ARG A 222 40.72 4.56 8.25
N ASN A 223 39.51 4.43 7.69
CA ASN A 223 39.27 3.92 6.35
C ASN A 223 39.17 5.02 5.27
N ASP A 224 39.60 6.24 5.58
CA ASP A 224 39.61 7.40 4.69
C ASP A 224 38.23 7.73 4.08
N VAL A 225 37.18 7.58 4.90
CA VAL A 225 35.80 7.95 4.54
C VAL A 225 35.46 9.25 5.25
N PRO A 226 35.26 10.38 4.53
CA PRO A 226 35.10 11.70 5.14
C PRO A 226 33.83 11.84 6.00
N TRP A 227 32.90 10.89 5.90
CA TRP A 227 31.59 10.87 6.56
C TRP A 227 31.63 10.92 8.08
N HIS A 228 32.81 10.76 8.69
CA HIS A 228 32.98 10.98 10.12
C HIS A 228 32.81 12.45 10.53
N PHE A 229 33.04 13.41 9.62
CA PHE A 229 32.85 14.84 9.88
C PHE A 229 31.36 15.17 10.06
N GLY A 230 31.01 15.75 11.22
CA GLY A 230 29.65 16.17 11.53
C GLY A 230 28.61 15.05 11.67
N LEU A 231 29.02 13.78 11.65
CA LEU A 231 28.13 12.65 11.92
C LEU A 231 27.41 12.88 13.25
N VAL A 232 26.08 12.74 13.28
CA VAL A 232 25.26 12.96 14.48
C VAL A 232 24.14 11.93 14.57
N VAL A 233 23.68 11.63 15.79
CA VAL A 233 22.64 10.65 16.07
C VAL A 233 21.32 11.33 16.40
N LEU A 234 20.26 10.96 15.70
CA LEU A 234 18.88 11.28 16.04
C LEU A 234 18.27 10.14 16.86
N HIS A 235 17.82 10.48 18.06
CA HIS A 235 17.01 9.67 18.94
C HIS A 235 15.54 10.00 18.71
N GLN A 236 14.73 9.01 18.37
CA GLN A 236 13.28 9.18 18.22
C GLN A 236 12.49 8.23 19.14
N ILE A 237 11.89 8.78 20.19
CA ILE A 237 10.86 8.10 20.98
C ILE A 237 9.51 8.27 20.25
N ARG A 238 8.82 7.15 20.04
CA ARG A 238 7.51 7.08 19.39
C ARG A 238 6.66 5.97 20.02
N GLY A 239 5.34 6.05 19.85
CA GLY A 239 4.42 4.99 20.27
C GLY A 239 4.14 4.95 21.78
N VAL A 240 4.38 6.05 22.49
CA VAL A 240 4.23 6.16 23.95
C VAL A 240 3.04 7.04 24.35
N LYS A 241 2.09 7.23 23.42
CA LYS A 241 0.90 8.03 23.64
C LYS A 241 0.14 7.54 24.87
N HIS A 242 -0.36 8.48 25.68
CA HIS A 242 -1.08 8.22 26.95
C HIS A 242 -0.25 7.63 28.11
N SER A 243 1.02 7.25 27.91
CA SER A 243 1.87 6.68 28.98
C SER A 243 2.16 7.66 30.13
N SER A 244 2.04 8.96 29.87
CA SER A 244 2.46 10.03 30.77
C SER A 244 1.33 11.02 31.09
N SER A 245 0.07 10.56 31.08
CA SER A 245 -1.10 11.41 31.40
C SER A 245 -1.00 12.01 32.81
N HIS A 246 -1.15 13.32 32.95
CA HIS A 246 -1.01 14.06 34.21
C HIS A 246 -1.88 15.34 34.25
N ASN A 247 -2.00 15.92 35.46
CA ASN A 247 -2.76 17.15 35.72
C ASN A 247 -2.10 18.41 35.10
N LEU A 248 -2.89 19.46 34.88
CA LEU A 248 -2.46 20.76 34.33
C LEU A 248 -1.72 21.62 35.37
N ASP A 249 -0.67 21.09 35.96
CA ASP A 249 0.17 21.85 36.88
C ASP A 249 1.66 21.54 36.65
N ARG A 250 2.51 22.50 37.02
CA ARG A 250 3.95 22.43 36.76
C ARG A 250 4.62 21.28 37.53
N GLN A 251 4.13 20.93 38.71
CA GLN A 251 4.73 19.89 39.56
C GLN A 251 4.43 18.50 38.98
N SER A 252 3.19 18.25 38.57
CA SER A 252 2.78 17.03 37.89
C SER A 252 3.48 16.87 36.54
N ALA A 253 3.58 17.94 35.76
CA ALA A 253 4.34 17.93 34.50
C ALA A 253 5.81 17.58 34.72
N LYS A 254 6.46 18.17 35.72
CA LYS A 254 7.86 17.84 36.06
C LYS A 254 8.03 16.37 36.44
N ARG A 255 7.14 15.84 37.28
CA ARG A 255 7.17 14.42 37.70
C ARG A 255 6.96 13.49 36.50
N ALA A 256 5.95 13.75 35.68
CA ALA A 256 5.66 12.96 34.49
C ALA A 256 6.81 12.99 33.48
N LEU A 257 7.49 14.13 33.31
CA LEU A 257 8.63 14.24 32.40
C LEU A 257 9.83 13.42 32.89
N SER A 258 10.12 13.44 34.19
CA SER A 258 11.17 12.60 34.77
C SER A 258 10.86 11.11 34.62
N GLN A 259 9.61 10.70 34.82
CA GLN A 259 9.16 9.32 34.59
C GLN A 259 9.26 8.94 33.12
N PHE A 260 8.87 9.84 32.21
CA PHE A 260 8.97 9.63 30.77
C PHE A 260 10.41 9.32 30.35
N PHE A 261 11.40 10.06 30.85
CA PHE A 261 12.80 9.75 30.53
C PHE A 261 13.28 8.43 31.09
N ALA A 262 12.94 8.14 32.35
CA ALA A 262 13.32 6.89 33.01
C ALA A 262 12.73 5.66 32.30
N GLN A 263 11.44 5.72 31.92
CA GLN A 263 10.75 4.63 31.24
C GLN A 263 11.27 4.36 29.82
N ASN A 264 11.86 5.37 29.17
CA ASN A 264 12.39 5.27 27.81
C ASN A 264 13.92 5.18 27.77
N SER A 265 14.56 4.93 28.92
CA SER A 265 16.00 4.68 29.09
C SER A 265 16.91 5.76 28.50
N LEU A 266 16.52 7.04 28.57
CA LEU A 266 17.37 8.15 28.12
C LEU A 266 18.29 8.63 29.23
N SER A 267 19.57 8.75 28.91
CA SER A 267 20.58 9.18 29.89
C SER A 267 20.43 10.65 30.25
N ARG A 268 20.69 10.96 31.51
CA ARG A 268 20.62 12.35 32.00
C ARG A 268 21.63 13.25 31.30
N ASP A 269 22.82 12.74 31.01
CA ASP A 269 23.88 13.48 30.32
C ASP A 269 23.49 13.81 28.88
N ALA A 270 22.85 12.87 28.17
CA ALA A 270 22.35 13.12 26.83
C ALA A 270 21.31 14.24 26.80
N LEU A 271 20.45 14.33 27.82
CA LEU A 271 19.46 15.40 27.97
C LEU A 271 20.10 16.78 28.23
N LEU A 272 21.27 16.83 28.87
CA LEU A 272 21.99 18.07 29.17
C LEU A 272 22.82 18.59 27.98
N CYS A 273 23.41 17.68 27.21
CA CYS A 273 24.33 18.02 26.13
C CYS A 273 23.68 18.01 24.73
N GLY A 274 22.54 17.35 24.57
CA GLY A 274 21.84 17.23 23.28
C GLY A 274 20.87 18.36 22.99
N THR A 275 20.39 18.40 21.75
CA THR A 275 19.29 19.30 21.34
C THR A 275 18.01 18.51 21.20
N TRP A 276 17.01 18.80 22.04
CA TRP A 276 15.81 17.99 22.21
C TRP A 276 14.52 18.77 21.96
N TRP A 277 13.58 18.11 21.29
CA TRP A 277 12.21 18.56 21.08
C TRP A 277 11.24 17.49 21.56
N ILE A 278 10.16 17.93 22.18
CA ILE A 278 9.12 17.05 22.72
C ILE A 278 7.76 17.50 22.21
N ASP A 279 6.91 16.52 21.91
CA ASP A 279 5.50 16.75 21.65
C ASP A 279 4.75 16.70 22.98
N VAL A 280 4.24 17.85 23.39
CA VAL A 280 3.35 17.96 24.55
C VAL A 280 1.93 18.05 24.03
N ALA A 281 1.02 17.28 24.61
CA ALA A 281 -0.38 17.34 24.28
C ALA A 281 -1.24 17.81 25.46
N LEU A 282 -2.39 18.40 25.11
CA LEU A 282 -3.49 18.74 25.99
C LEU A 282 -4.74 18.01 25.47
N ASN A 283 -5.38 17.23 26.33
CA ASN A 283 -6.62 16.52 26.06
C ASN A 283 -7.77 17.15 26.81
N ILE A 284 -8.90 17.32 26.13
CA ILE A 284 -10.15 17.80 26.71
C ILE A 284 -11.19 16.71 26.49
N THR A 285 -11.54 16.03 27.58
CA THR A 285 -12.47 14.90 27.60
C THR A 285 -13.75 15.29 28.31
N SER A 286 -14.89 14.82 27.81
CA SER A 286 -16.16 14.87 28.53
C SER A 286 -16.13 13.91 29.71
N ASP A 287 -16.77 14.30 30.82
CA ASP A 287 -17.04 13.45 31.98
C ASP A 287 -18.38 12.70 31.91
N ASP A 288 -19.28 13.12 31.00
CA ASP A 288 -20.59 12.52 30.74
C ASP A 288 -20.66 11.69 29.43
N GLY A 289 -19.51 11.38 28.83
CA GLY A 289 -19.41 10.52 27.64
C GLY A 289 -19.81 11.17 26.31
N ARG A 290 -19.84 12.51 26.25
CA ARG A 290 -20.03 13.29 25.02
C ARG A 290 -18.77 13.32 24.16
N SER A 291 -18.96 13.65 22.89
CA SER A 291 -17.89 13.80 21.90
C SER A 291 -17.56 15.27 21.68
N TYR A 292 -16.29 15.61 21.84
CA TYR A 292 -15.77 16.97 21.67
C TYR A 292 -14.98 17.13 20.38
N ALA A 293 -15.19 18.26 19.70
CA ALA A 293 -14.43 18.65 18.53
C ALA A 293 -14.19 20.17 18.50
N TRP A 294 -13.16 20.59 17.79
CA TRP A 294 -12.75 21.99 17.72
C TRP A 294 -13.63 22.79 16.77
N ARG A 295 -14.04 23.99 17.20
CA ARG A 295 -14.68 24.96 16.33
C ARG A 295 -13.65 25.65 15.45
N THR A 296 -13.95 25.74 14.16
CA THR A 296 -13.06 26.35 13.16
C THR A 296 -12.76 27.82 13.48
N ASP A 297 -13.77 28.58 13.94
CA ASP A 297 -13.65 30.00 14.27
C ASP A 297 -12.78 30.28 15.50
N ALA A 298 -12.54 29.25 16.33
CA ALA A 298 -11.75 29.37 17.55
C ALA A 298 -10.25 29.15 17.34
N HIS A 299 -9.82 28.64 16.18
CA HIS A 299 -8.42 28.31 15.92
C HIS A 299 -7.50 29.51 16.15
N PHE A 300 -7.90 30.69 15.67
CA PHE A 300 -7.19 31.95 15.90
C PHE A 300 -6.95 32.21 17.39
N HIS A 301 -7.99 32.11 18.22
CA HIS A 301 -7.91 32.41 19.66
C HIS A 301 -7.04 31.39 20.40
N LEU A 302 -7.19 30.10 20.06
CA LEU A 302 -6.37 29.02 20.60
C LEU A 302 -4.90 29.20 20.23
N THR A 303 -4.60 29.46 18.97
CA THR A 303 -3.23 29.72 18.50
C THR A 303 -2.62 30.94 19.18
N ARG A 304 -3.36 32.05 19.27
CA ARG A 304 -2.91 33.27 19.96
C ARG A 304 -2.51 32.99 21.40
N LYS A 305 -3.39 32.32 22.15
CA LYS A 305 -3.17 32.04 23.57
C LYS A 305 -2.08 30.97 23.78
N ALA A 306 -2.16 29.85 23.07
CA ALA A 306 -1.25 28.72 23.25
C ALA A 306 0.19 29.05 22.87
N LEU A 307 0.39 29.86 21.82
CA LEU A 307 1.73 30.27 21.38
C LEU A 307 2.20 31.59 22.01
N GLY A 308 1.31 32.35 22.66
CA GLY A 308 1.61 33.68 23.20
C GLY A 308 1.94 34.69 22.11
N LEU A 309 1.14 34.72 21.05
CA LEU A 309 1.32 35.61 19.89
C LEU A 309 0.50 36.89 20.04
N SER A 310 0.91 37.94 19.32
CA SER A 310 0.04 39.11 19.10
C SER A 310 -1.16 38.75 18.23
N GLU A 311 -2.20 39.58 18.30
CA GLU A 311 -3.42 39.48 17.47
C GLU A 311 -3.07 39.37 15.98
N ASP A 312 -2.32 40.34 15.44
CA ASP A 312 -1.99 40.40 14.02
C ASP A 312 -1.24 39.16 13.53
N VAL A 313 -0.31 38.64 14.35
CA VAL A 313 0.50 37.47 13.98
C VAL A 313 -0.36 36.21 13.99
N ALA A 314 -1.19 36.03 15.04
CA ALA A 314 -2.10 34.90 15.13
C ALA A 314 -3.10 34.91 13.97
N GLN A 315 -3.72 36.06 13.66
CA GLN A 315 -4.70 36.19 12.58
C GLN A 315 -4.08 35.87 11.23
N ARG A 316 -2.88 36.41 10.96
CA ARG A 316 -2.15 36.16 9.72
C ARG A 316 -1.79 34.69 9.53
N ILE A 317 -1.36 33.98 10.58
CA ILE A 317 -0.94 32.59 10.40
C ILE A 317 -2.13 31.64 10.32
N THR A 318 -3.28 31.95 10.93
CA THR A 318 -4.49 31.12 10.89
C THR A 318 -5.48 31.51 9.79
N SER A 319 -5.16 32.51 8.96
CA SER A 319 -6.02 32.90 7.84
C SER A 319 -6.07 31.83 6.76
N ILE A 320 -7.22 31.68 6.10
CA ILE A 320 -7.35 30.84 4.92
C ILE A 320 -6.42 31.33 3.81
N GLY A 321 -5.61 30.42 3.26
CA GLY A 321 -4.54 30.76 2.30
C GLY A 321 -3.17 31.00 2.93
N SER A 322 -3.04 31.00 4.26
CA SER A 322 -1.73 30.93 4.91
C SER A 322 -1.04 29.60 4.57
N SER A 323 0.18 29.65 4.01
CA SER A 323 1.01 28.44 3.80
C SER A 323 1.44 27.79 5.12
N LYS A 324 1.15 28.43 6.26
CA LYS A 324 1.47 27.91 7.60
C LYS A 324 0.30 27.18 8.24
N TYR A 325 -0.91 27.23 7.68
CA TYR A 325 -2.11 26.73 8.32
C TYR A 325 -2.91 25.83 7.38
N THR A 326 -3.17 24.61 7.85
CA THR A 326 -4.06 23.67 7.18
C THR A 326 -5.25 23.37 8.07
N ARG A 327 -6.46 23.57 7.53
CA ARG A 327 -7.72 23.19 8.18
C ARG A 327 -8.05 21.73 7.90
N ASP A 328 -8.38 20.95 8.92
CA ASP A 328 -8.73 19.53 8.81
C ASP A 328 -10.21 19.32 9.17
N LEU A 329 -11.10 19.46 8.18
CA LEU A 329 -12.55 19.33 8.39
C LEU A 329 -12.89 17.99 9.05
N THR A 330 -13.72 18.05 10.09
CA THR A 330 -14.12 16.86 10.85
C THR A 330 -15.55 16.48 10.52
N SER A 331 -15.78 15.20 10.18
CA SER A 331 -17.12 14.70 9.82
C SER A 331 -17.80 15.49 8.69
N HIS A 332 -17.00 16.15 7.83
CA HIS A 332 -17.45 17.06 6.76
C HIS A 332 -18.14 18.36 7.22
N LEU A 333 -18.10 18.73 8.49
CA LEU A 333 -18.71 19.96 8.99
C LEU A 333 -17.77 21.16 8.73
N ALA A 334 -18.25 22.22 8.10
CA ALA A 334 -17.40 23.37 7.73
C ALA A 334 -16.90 24.15 8.96
N ALA A 335 -17.78 24.31 9.97
CA ALA A 335 -17.49 25.03 11.21
C ALA A 335 -16.79 24.17 12.29
N VAL A 336 -16.50 22.90 12.01
CA VAL A 336 -15.80 22.00 12.93
C VAL A 336 -14.60 21.38 12.25
N SER A 337 -13.41 21.72 12.72
CA SER A 337 -12.18 21.21 12.10
C SER A 337 -11.05 21.14 13.09
N GLY A 338 -10.12 20.23 12.85
CA GLY A 338 -8.78 20.35 13.39
C GLY A 338 -7.95 21.36 12.61
N TRP A 339 -6.71 21.55 13.03
CA TRP A 339 -5.73 22.34 12.31
C TRP A 339 -4.33 21.76 12.43
N ARG A 340 -3.48 22.15 11.48
CA ARG A 340 -2.03 21.95 11.51
C ARG A 340 -1.33 23.26 11.20
N ILE A 341 -0.41 23.66 12.06
CA ILE A 341 0.33 24.91 11.95
C ILE A 341 1.83 24.63 12.03
N SER A 342 2.59 25.15 11.05
CA SER A 342 4.04 25.22 11.07
C SER A 342 4.46 26.70 11.18
N PRO A 343 4.56 27.27 12.40
CA PRO A 343 4.55 28.73 12.58
C PRO A 343 5.74 29.44 11.90
N GLY A 344 6.89 28.77 11.87
CA GLY A 344 8.15 29.33 11.37
C GLY A 344 8.71 30.44 12.27
N PRO A 345 9.88 31.00 11.93
CA PRO A 345 10.64 31.89 12.83
C PRO A 345 9.91 33.17 13.24
N ARG A 346 8.93 33.64 12.45
CA ARG A 346 8.18 34.86 12.72
C ARG A 346 6.93 34.65 13.58
N ALA A 347 6.60 33.40 13.92
CA ALA A 347 5.39 33.07 14.66
C ALA A 347 5.54 31.87 15.61
N GLU A 348 6.78 31.44 15.90
CA GLU A 348 7.05 30.33 16.83
C GLU A 348 6.64 30.64 18.28
N GLY A 349 6.40 31.92 18.60
CA GLY A 349 5.86 32.35 19.88
C GLY A 349 6.83 32.20 21.04
N LYS A 350 6.33 32.36 22.28
CA LYS A 350 7.16 32.33 23.50
C LYS A 350 7.81 30.97 23.82
N TYR A 351 7.38 29.92 23.12
CA TYR A 351 7.84 28.54 23.32
C TYR A 351 8.70 28.00 22.17
N SER A 352 9.05 28.84 21.18
CA SER A 352 9.75 28.41 19.96
C SER A 352 9.11 27.17 19.31
N CYS A 353 7.78 27.21 19.18
CA CYS A 353 6.97 26.13 18.66
C CYS A 353 7.33 25.82 17.21
N CYS A 354 7.70 24.57 16.95
CA CYS A 354 8.06 24.09 15.61
C CYS A 354 6.82 23.60 14.84
N TYR A 355 5.87 22.99 15.55
CA TYR A 355 4.65 22.44 14.97
C TYR A 355 3.53 22.44 16.01
N PHE A 356 2.33 22.84 15.60
CA PHE A 356 1.16 22.92 16.47
C PHE A 356 -0.06 22.38 15.74
N GLN A 357 -0.74 21.40 16.33
CA GLN A 357 -1.93 20.81 15.74
C GLN A 357 -3.06 20.63 16.75
N GLY A 358 -4.29 20.73 16.25
CA GLY A 358 -5.50 20.39 16.98
C GLY A 358 -6.29 19.36 16.18
N TYR A 359 -6.76 18.30 16.83
CA TYR A 359 -7.51 17.22 16.17
C TYR A 359 -8.43 16.50 17.16
N THR A 360 -9.28 15.61 16.63
CA THR A 360 -10.08 14.69 17.45
C THR A 360 -9.49 13.29 17.46
N THR A 361 -9.70 12.55 18.55
CA THR A 361 -9.12 11.20 18.73
C THR A 361 -9.78 10.10 17.88
N ASP A 362 -10.84 10.43 17.15
CA ASP A 362 -11.68 9.49 16.40
C ASP A 362 -10.93 8.63 15.39
N LYS A 363 -9.90 9.21 14.77
CA LYS A 363 -9.09 8.55 13.75
C LYS A 363 -8.49 7.23 14.27
N ALA A 364 -8.28 7.10 15.58
CA ALA A 364 -7.74 5.90 16.20
C ALA A 364 -8.48 4.61 15.79
N LEU A 365 -9.81 4.65 15.63
CA LEU A 365 -10.62 3.47 15.24
C LEU A 365 -10.36 3.00 13.81
N THR A 366 -9.86 3.88 12.96
CA THR A 366 -9.57 3.58 11.54
C THR A 366 -8.08 3.59 11.22
N ALA A 367 -7.22 3.88 12.21
CA ALA A 367 -5.79 4.11 12.01
C ALA A 367 -5.09 2.84 11.53
N ARG A 368 -4.60 2.86 10.28
CA ARG A 368 -3.78 1.80 9.70
C ARG A 368 -2.91 2.42 8.61
N VAL A 369 -1.60 2.16 8.68
CA VAL A 369 -0.70 2.53 7.59
C VAL A 369 -0.82 1.49 6.49
N ASP A 370 -1.33 1.90 5.33
CA ASP A 370 -1.48 1.05 4.16
C ASP A 370 -1.33 1.88 2.89
N SER A 371 -0.37 1.52 2.04
CA SER A 371 -0.18 2.15 0.73
C SER A 371 -0.05 3.69 0.76
N GLY A 372 0.58 4.25 1.80
CA GLY A 372 0.73 5.70 2.01
C GLY A 372 -0.48 6.38 2.67
N HIS A 373 -1.56 5.65 2.93
CA HIS A 373 -2.69 6.12 3.71
C HIS A 373 -2.51 5.77 5.20
N HIS A 374 -2.95 6.67 6.09
CA HIS A 374 -2.86 6.50 7.55
C HIS A 374 -4.19 6.12 8.21
N GLY A 375 -5.16 5.67 7.41
CA GLY A 375 -6.45 5.19 7.85
C GLY A 375 -7.06 4.23 6.83
N LYS A 376 -8.09 3.49 7.23
CA LYS A 376 -8.89 2.68 6.31
C LYS A 376 -9.41 3.53 5.16
N PHE A 377 -9.19 3.08 3.92
CA PHE A 377 -9.60 3.77 2.71
C PHE A 377 -10.17 2.77 1.70
N THR A 378 -10.90 3.27 0.70
CA THR A 378 -11.33 2.55 -0.49
C THR A 378 -10.87 3.29 -1.75
N THR A 379 -10.78 2.62 -2.89
CA THR A 379 -10.41 3.21 -4.18
C THR A 379 -11.55 3.18 -5.19
N CYS A 380 -11.42 3.92 -6.30
CA CYS A 380 -12.36 3.78 -7.42
C CYS A 380 -12.38 2.35 -7.97
N GLN A 381 -11.23 1.68 -8.01
CA GLN A 381 -11.13 0.30 -8.46
C GLN A 381 -11.93 -0.67 -7.58
N ASP A 382 -11.98 -0.42 -6.27
CA ASP A 382 -12.80 -1.21 -5.35
C ASP A 382 -14.30 -1.01 -5.61
N VAL A 383 -14.72 0.19 -6.03
CA VAL A 383 -16.11 0.45 -6.45
C VAL A 383 -16.42 -0.26 -7.77
N LEU A 384 -15.52 -0.15 -8.76
CA LEU A 384 -15.70 -0.79 -10.07
C LEU A 384 -15.80 -2.32 -9.95
N SER A 385 -15.03 -2.92 -9.04
CA SER A 385 -15.02 -4.36 -8.77
C SER A 385 -16.04 -4.83 -7.71
N GLY A 386 -16.87 -3.92 -7.18
CA GLY A 386 -17.90 -4.23 -6.18
C GLY A 386 -17.41 -4.43 -4.74
N LYS A 387 -16.08 -4.42 -4.50
CA LYS A 387 -15.48 -4.57 -3.17
C LYS A 387 -15.84 -3.44 -2.19
N ALA A 388 -16.14 -2.25 -2.71
CA ALA A 388 -16.53 -1.10 -1.89
C ALA A 388 -17.84 -1.30 -1.12
N ILE A 389 -18.71 -2.23 -1.55
CA ILE A 389 -19.98 -2.52 -0.88
C ILE A 389 -19.71 -3.07 0.52
N GLN A 390 -19.00 -4.20 0.61
CA GLN A 390 -18.64 -4.81 1.90
C GLN A 390 -17.82 -3.84 2.76
N TRP A 391 -16.85 -3.15 2.15
CA TRP A 391 -16.03 -2.16 2.86
C TRP A 391 -16.89 -1.05 3.51
N SER A 392 -17.92 -0.56 2.80
CA SER A 392 -18.80 0.48 3.32
C SER A 392 -19.73 -0.04 4.42
N GLU A 393 -20.16 -1.30 4.35
CA GLU A 393 -20.94 -1.96 5.40
C GLU A 393 -20.12 -2.15 6.67
N ASP A 394 -18.87 -2.60 6.55
CA ASP A 394 -17.95 -2.75 7.68
C ASP A 394 -17.68 -1.40 8.36
N LEU A 395 -17.47 -0.34 7.58
CA LEU A 395 -17.26 1.01 8.11
C LEU A 395 -18.53 1.57 8.75
N PHE A 396 -19.72 1.29 8.19
CA PHE A 396 -20.99 1.66 8.81
C PHE A 396 -21.18 0.97 10.16
N ASN A 397 -20.90 -0.33 10.24
CA ASN A 397 -21.00 -1.11 11.46
C ASN A 397 -20.00 -0.63 12.52
N LEU A 398 -18.77 -0.30 12.12
CA LEU A 398 -17.78 0.33 13.01
C LEU A 398 -18.32 1.63 13.61
N ASN A 399 -18.85 2.54 12.78
CA ASN A 399 -19.42 3.80 13.27
C ASN A 399 -20.62 3.56 14.19
N ARG A 400 -21.49 2.60 13.85
CA ARG A 400 -22.65 2.26 14.66
C ARG A 400 -22.27 1.69 16.02
N ASN A 401 -21.25 0.84 16.07
CA ASN A 401 -20.72 0.30 17.33
C ASN A 401 -20.07 1.42 18.16
N ALA A 402 -19.35 2.33 17.51
CA ALA A 402 -18.73 3.48 18.18
C ALA A 402 -19.74 4.41 18.86
N CYS A 403 -20.99 4.50 18.37
CA CYS A 403 -22.07 5.27 18.99
C CYS A 403 -22.29 4.95 20.47
N THR A 404 -22.04 3.70 20.89
CA THR A 404 -22.33 3.24 22.27
C THR A 404 -21.10 3.13 23.15
N THR A 405 -19.91 2.90 22.57
CA THR A 405 -18.70 2.59 23.34
C THR A 405 -17.60 3.64 23.23
N ASN A 406 -17.71 4.61 22.32
CA ASN A 406 -16.63 5.53 22.02
C ASN A 406 -17.09 6.99 22.08
N SER A 407 -16.36 7.80 22.82
CA SER A 407 -16.46 9.26 22.78
C SER A 407 -15.25 9.86 22.06
N SER A 408 -15.48 11.02 21.44
CA SER A 408 -14.41 11.83 20.84
C SER A 408 -13.81 12.79 21.85
N THR A 409 -12.48 12.91 21.85
CA THR A 409 -11.73 13.87 22.66
C THR A 409 -11.15 14.96 21.76
N ALA A 410 -11.25 16.21 22.18
CA ALA A 410 -10.57 17.31 21.53
C ALA A 410 -9.12 17.37 22.06
N ARG A 411 -8.13 17.25 21.17
CA ARG A 411 -6.69 17.20 21.53
C ARG A 411 -5.94 18.31 20.81
N MET A 412 -5.07 19.01 21.55
CA MET A 412 -4.04 19.89 21.01
C MET A 412 -2.67 19.29 21.27
N GLU A 413 -1.73 19.47 20.36
CA GLU A 413 -0.39 18.93 20.45
C GLU A 413 0.62 19.94 19.89
N MET A 414 1.69 20.19 20.64
CA MET A 414 2.71 21.17 20.30
C MET A 414 4.10 20.58 20.43
N ARG A 415 4.89 20.71 19.35
CA ARG A 415 6.31 20.37 19.32
C ARG A 415 7.14 21.56 19.75
N VAL A 416 7.77 21.44 20.92
CA VAL A 416 8.57 22.52 21.53
C VAL A 416 9.96 22.01 21.93
N PRO A 417 10.97 22.90 22.02
CA PRO A 417 12.22 22.58 22.69
C PRO A 417 11.98 22.09 24.12
N LEU A 418 12.79 21.13 24.57
CA LEU A 418 12.56 20.42 25.83
C LEU A 418 12.46 21.35 27.06
N LYS A 419 13.17 22.48 27.05
CA LYS A 419 13.11 23.50 28.12
C LYS A 419 11.69 24.03 28.41
N HIS A 420 10.76 23.92 27.44
CA HIS A 420 9.37 24.39 27.58
C HIS A 420 8.38 23.27 27.96
N ALA A 421 8.83 22.02 28.03
CA ALA A 421 8.00 20.83 28.22
C ALA A 421 7.08 20.90 29.44
N ILE A 422 7.54 21.49 30.54
CA ILE A 422 6.78 21.57 31.79
C ILE A 422 5.85 22.80 31.86
N THR A 423 5.96 23.74 30.91
CA THR A 423 5.27 25.04 30.96
C THR A 423 4.23 25.26 29.86
N VAL A 424 4.36 24.60 28.72
CA VAL A 424 3.41 24.76 27.60
C VAL A 424 2.01 24.27 28.00
N PHE A 425 0.97 24.92 27.46
CA PHE A 425 -0.46 24.69 27.75
C PHE A 425 -0.96 24.96 29.17
N LEU A 426 -0.11 25.35 30.13
CA LEU A 426 -0.57 25.68 31.48
C LEU A 426 -1.46 26.94 31.56
N ASP A 427 -1.35 27.84 30.58
CA ASP A 427 -2.10 29.11 30.55
C ASP A 427 -3.42 29.02 29.75
N VAL A 428 -3.81 27.85 29.26
CA VAL A 428 -5.07 27.67 28.50
C VAL A 428 -6.22 27.54 29.51
N ASP A 429 -7.01 28.60 29.65
CA ASP A 429 -8.10 28.65 30.62
C ASP A 429 -9.40 27.97 30.15
N ASP A 430 -10.23 27.57 31.11
CA ASP A 430 -11.50 26.89 30.88
C ASP A 430 -12.47 27.70 30.01
N GLN A 431 -12.44 29.04 30.11
CA GLN A 431 -13.34 29.90 29.36
C GLN A 431 -13.02 29.87 27.86
N LEU A 432 -11.73 29.89 27.53
CA LEU A 432 -11.27 29.72 26.14
C LEU A 432 -11.67 28.35 25.61
N ILE A 433 -11.45 27.28 26.37
CA ILE A 433 -11.85 25.92 25.96
C ILE A 433 -13.35 25.87 25.68
N ARG A 434 -14.19 26.35 26.61
CA ARG A 434 -15.66 26.39 26.45
C ARG A 434 -16.12 27.09 25.19
N ARG A 435 -15.44 28.18 24.81
CA ARG A 435 -15.75 28.93 23.58
C ARG A 435 -15.23 28.26 22.31
N SER A 436 -14.39 27.23 22.43
CA SER A 436 -13.61 26.66 21.35
C SER A 436 -14.03 25.26 20.93
N ILE A 437 -14.91 24.59 21.67
CA ILE A 437 -15.34 23.22 21.37
C ILE A 437 -16.86 23.12 21.14
N VAL A 438 -17.23 22.22 20.23
CA VAL A 438 -18.58 21.67 20.14
C VAL A 438 -18.67 20.41 21.02
N SER A 439 -19.82 20.21 21.61
CA SER A 439 -20.17 19.19 22.59
C SER A 439 -21.38 18.42 22.09
N VAL A 440 -21.15 17.24 21.51
CA VAL A 440 -22.17 16.47 20.80
C VAL A 440 -22.38 15.14 21.49
N ASN A 441 -23.63 14.67 21.60
CA ASN A 441 -23.89 13.32 22.08
C ASN A 441 -23.19 12.29 21.17
N SER A 442 -22.51 11.30 21.75
CA SER A 442 -21.69 10.35 20.98
C SER A 442 -22.50 9.54 19.95
N VAL A 443 -23.78 9.23 20.23
CA VAL A 443 -24.69 8.59 19.26
C VAL A 443 -24.92 9.47 18.04
N VAL A 444 -25.06 10.78 18.24
CA VAL A 444 -25.23 11.76 17.16
C VAL A 444 -23.92 11.91 16.39
N TRP A 445 -22.80 12.09 17.10
CA TRP A 445 -21.48 12.32 16.50
C TRP A 445 -21.06 11.19 15.56
N TRP A 446 -21.08 9.95 16.05
CA TRP A 446 -20.77 8.77 15.24
C TRP A 446 -21.90 8.42 14.28
N GLY A 447 -23.14 8.69 14.66
CA GLY A 447 -24.33 8.46 13.83
C GLY A 447 -24.32 9.26 12.53
N VAL A 448 -23.86 10.51 12.54
CA VAL A 448 -23.67 11.31 11.32
C VAL A 448 -22.69 10.62 10.37
N ARG A 449 -21.58 10.08 10.89
CA ARG A 449 -20.62 9.32 10.07
C ARG A 449 -21.24 8.04 9.54
N ALA A 450 -21.94 7.28 10.40
CA ALA A 450 -22.63 6.07 10.02
C ALA A 450 -23.60 6.33 8.84
N TYR A 451 -24.50 7.31 8.97
CA TYR A 451 -25.48 7.58 7.91
C TYR A 451 -24.84 8.07 6.62
N ARG A 452 -23.77 8.86 6.68
CA ARG A 452 -23.04 9.26 5.46
C ARG A 452 -22.35 8.08 4.80
N THR A 453 -21.71 7.20 5.57
CA THR A 453 -21.13 5.96 5.04
C THR A 453 -22.20 5.08 4.41
N MET A 454 -23.36 4.91 5.06
CA MET A 454 -24.49 4.13 4.54
C MET A 454 -25.04 4.72 3.23
N ALA A 455 -25.20 6.04 3.14
CA ALA A 455 -25.65 6.69 1.91
C ALA A 455 -24.66 6.48 0.75
N CYS A 456 -23.35 6.55 1.02
CA CYS A 456 -22.33 6.17 0.02
C CYS A 456 -22.42 4.69 -0.35
N GLY A 457 -22.62 3.80 0.63
CA GLY A 457 -22.76 2.35 0.42
C GLY A 457 -23.97 1.98 -0.45
N LEU A 458 -25.12 2.65 -0.26
CA LEU A 458 -26.29 2.51 -1.13
C LEU A 458 -25.97 2.89 -2.58
N LEU A 459 -25.26 4.00 -2.78
CA LEU A 459 -24.85 4.45 -4.11
C LEU A 459 -23.82 3.50 -4.76
N PHE A 460 -22.87 2.94 -3.98
CA PHE A 460 -21.97 1.90 -4.49
C PHE A 460 -22.75 0.68 -4.94
N ARG A 461 -23.71 0.21 -4.13
CA ARG A 461 -24.56 -0.93 -4.46
C ARG A 461 -25.38 -0.69 -5.73
N TRP A 462 -26.07 0.45 -5.83
CA TRP A 462 -26.86 0.79 -7.02
C TRP A 462 -25.99 0.97 -8.27
N TYR A 463 -24.78 1.54 -8.12
CA TYR A 463 -23.82 1.60 -9.23
C TYR A 463 -23.41 0.21 -9.69
N SER A 464 -23.03 -0.69 -8.78
CA SER A 464 -22.60 -2.05 -9.13
C SER A 464 -23.71 -2.90 -9.74
N GLN A 465 -24.97 -2.71 -9.32
CA GLN A 465 -26.14 -3.47 -9.80
C GLN A 465 -26.73 -2.94 -11.11
N GLY A 466 -26.46 -1.69 -11.48
CA GLY A 466 -27.03 -1.09 -12.67
C GLY A 466 -26.33 -1.51 -13.98
N PRO A 467 -26.95 -1.26 -15.15
CA PRO A 467 -26.41 -1.68 -16.45
C PRO A 467 -25.03 -1.09 -16.76
N GLU A 468 -24.13 -1.91 -17.33
CA GLU A 468 -22.74 -1.55 -17.66
C GLU A 468 -22.60 -0.30 -18.52
N THR A 469 -23.43 -0.20 -19.56
CA THR A 469 -23.48 0.96 -20.46
C THR A 469 -23.75 2.27 -19.72
N PHE A 470 -24.58 2.25 -18.67
CA PHE A 470 -24.85 3.41 -17.83
C PHE A 470 -23.76 3.64 -16.77
N ARG A 471 -23.12 2.59 -16.25
CA ARG A 471 -21.97 2.66 -15.34
C ARG A 471 -20.75 3.32 -15.98
N ALA A 472 -20.56 3.11 -17.27
CA ALA A 472 -19.46 3.69 -18.06
C ALA A 472 -19.70 5.15 -18.49
N THR A 473 -20.79 5.79 -18.08
CA THR A 473 -21.04 7.20 -18.42
C THR A 473 -20.13 8.14 -17.62
N PRO A 474 -19.66 9.26 -18.21
CA PRO A 474 -18.77 10.19 -17.51
C PRO A 474 -19.35 10.72 -16.18
N LEU A 475 -20.66 10.97 -16.12
CA LEU A 475 -21.33 11.47 -14.91
C LEU A 475 -21.47 10.41 -13.81
N ALA A 476 -21.53 9.12 -14.17
CA ALA A 476 -21.53 8.03 -13.20
C ALA A 476 -20.11 7.80 -12.65
N LEU A 477 -19.09 7.80 -13.52
CA LEU A 477 -17.68 7.70 -13.12
C LEU A 477 -17.23 8.90 -12.27
N LEU A 478 -17.68 10.11 -12.59
CA LEU A 478 -17.46 11.30 -11.77
C LEU A 478 -18.08 11.13 -10.37
N LEU A 479 -19.28 10.53 -10.28
CA LEU A 479 -19.89 10.22 -8.99
C LEU A 479 -19.08 9.19 -8.20
N VAL A 480 -18.55 8.15 -8.84
CA VAL A 480 -17.66 7.18 -8.19
C VAL A 480 -16.46 7.86 -7.55
N ALA A 481 -15.75 8.73 -8.31
CA ALA A 481 -14.63 9.49 -7.77
C ALA A 481 -15.04 10.39 -6.59
N ALA A 482 -16.19 11.07 -6.70
CA ALA A 482 -16.73 11.91 -5.65
C ALA A 482 -17.02 11.14 -4.35
N LEU A 483 -17.64 9.97 -4.46
CA LEU A 483 -18.00 9.13 -3.31
C LEU A 483 -16.78 8.56 -2.61
N VAL A 484 -15.77 8.12 -3.36
CA VAL A 484 -14.50 7.65 -2.81
C VAL A 484 -13.79 8.77 -2.06
N TRP A 485 -13.67 9.96 -2.67
CA TRP A 485 -13.08 11.12 -2.01
C TRP A 485 -13.84 11.49 -0.73
N LEU A 486 -15.18 11.52 -0.79
CA LEU A 486 -16.02 11.89 0.34
C LEU A 486 -15.94 10.88 1.49
N VAL A 487 -16.04 9.57 1.22
CA VAL A 487 -16.06 8.57 2.30
C VAL A 487 -14.68 8.43 2.97
N ASN A 488 -13.59 8.55 2.20
CA ASN A 488 -12.23 8.56 2.74
C ASN A 488 -11.95 9.82 3.59
N GLY A 489 -12.60 10.95 3.28
CA GLY A 489 -12.52 12.20 4.02
C GLY A 489 -13.37 12.28 5.29
N LEU A 490 -14.05 11.19 5.68
CA LEU A 490 -14.97 11.20 6.81
C LEU A 490 -14.25 11.09 8.18
N HIS A 491 -13.22 10.24 8.24
CA HIS A 491 -12.37 9.98 9.42
C HIS A 491 -10.94 10.51 9.28
N SER A 492 -10.60 10.98 8.08
CA SER A 492 -9.30 11.59 7.75
C SER A 492 -9.55 12.96 7.12
N THR A 493 -8.54 13.83 7.12
CA THR A 493 -8.61 15.07 6.34
C THR A 493 -8.96 14.74 4.88
N PRO A 494 -10.01 15.34 4.29
CA PRO A 494 -10.29 15.20 2.87
C PRO A 494 -9.06 15.56 2.04
N ASP A 495 -8.78 14.80 0.98
CA ASP A 495 -7.63 15.09 0.13
C ASP A 495 -7.81 16.46 -0.55
N LYS A 496 -6.78 17.32 -0.44
CA LYS A 496 -6.72 18.67 -0.97
C LYS A 496 -5.64 18.84 -2.04
N GLY A 497 -5.04 17.75 -2.52
CA GLY A 497 -4.10 17.80 -3.64
C GLY A 497 -4.72 18.40 -4.90
N ALA A 498 -3.89 18.79 -5.87
CA ALA A 498 -4.33 19.46 -7.10
C ALA A 498 -5.42 18.67 -7.86
N ASN A 499 -5.32 17.34 -7.91
CA ASN A 499 -6.33 16.49 -8.54
C ASN A 499 -7.65 16.43 -7.76
N SER A 500 -7.58 16.49 -6.43
CA SER A 500 -8.75 16.54 -5.57
C SER A 500 -9.43 17.92 -5.58
N LYS A 501 -8.68 19.02 -5.72
CA LYS A 501 -9.23 20.36 -6.00
C LYS A 501 -10.04 20.36 -7.31
N ARG A 502 -9.50 19.77 -8.39
CA ARG A 502 -10.24 19.61 -9.66
C ARG A 502 -11.48 18.74 -9.55
N LEU A 503 -11.45 17.71 -8.70
CA LEU A 503 -12.65 16.92 -8.40
C LEU A 503 -13.68 17.76 -7.65
N MET A 504 -13.26 18.50 -6.61
CA MET A 504 -14.11 19.39 -5.82
C MET A 504 -14.83 20.42 -6.70
N ASP A 505 -14.14 21.10 -7.63
CA ASP A 505 -14.73 21.99 -8.63
C ASP A 505 -15.83 21.30 -9.46
N ALA A 506 -15.72 20.00 -9.73
CA ALA A 506 -16.68 19.28 -10.55
C ALA A 506 -17.89 18.74 -9.76
N VAL A 507 -17.78 18.58 -8.43
CA VAL A 507 -18.75 17.79 -7.64
C VAL A 507 -19.40 18.55 -6.49
N ILE A 508 -18.84 19.68 -6.06
CA ILE A 508 -19.36 20.51 -4.96
C ILE A 508 -20.20 21.66 -5.54
N PRO A 509 -21.24 22.14 -4.82
CA PRO A 509 -21.94 23.37 -5.20
C PRO A 509 -21.01 24.57 -5.33
N HIS A 510 -21.25 25.39 -6.36
CA HIS A 510 -20.54 26.64 -6.58
C HIS A 510 -21.27 27.80 -5.92
N ILE A 511 -20.52 28.68 -5.26
CA ILE A 511 -21.00 29.95 -4.69
C ILE A 511 -20.32 31.12 -5.39
N SER A 512 -20.97 32.28 -5.44
CA SER A 512 -20.34 33.52 -5.93
C SER A 512 -19.08 33.81 -5.13
N ARG A 513 -17.98 34.16 -5.80
CA ARG A 513 -16.74 34.62 -5.13
C ARG A 513 -16.87 36.04 -4.58
N VAL A 514 -17.79 36.82 -5.13
CA VAL A 514 -17.99 38.21 -4.72
C VAL A 514 -18.58 38.21 -3.32
N ASN A 515 -17.83 38.71 -2.34
CA ASN A 515 -18.18 38.72 -0.91
C ASN A 515 -18.41 37.33 -0.29
N ALA A 516 -17.86 36.26 -0.88
CA ALA A 516 -17.90 34.95 -0.25
C ALA A 516 -17.13 34.99 1.07
N ASP A 517 -17.72 34.45 2.13
CA ASP A 517 -16.97 34.15 3.34
C ASP A 517 -15.87 33.12 2.99
N PRO A 518 -14.57 33.43 3.20
CA PRO A 518 -13.51 32.48 2.95
C PRO A 518 -13.70 31.16 3.70
N ASP A 519 -14.34 31.16 4.87
CA ASP A 519 -14.52 29.98 5.71
C ASP A 519 -15.45 28.93 5.10
N ILE A 520 -16.37 29.35 4.23
CA ILE A 520 -17.25 28.43 3.51
C ILE A 520 -16.66 27.93 2.19
N LEU A 521 -15.50 28.44 1.74
CA LEU A 521 -14.85 27.92 0.54
C LEU A 521 -14.23 26.53 0.78
N ALA A 522 -14.29 25.68 -0.24
CA ALA A 522 -13.68 24.35 -0.16
C ALA A 522 -12.15 24.42 -0.02
N TYR A 523 -11.55 25.43 -0.64
CA TYR A 523 -10.17 25.85 -0.51
C TYR A 523 -10.07 27.35 -0.74
N GLY A 524 -9.06 27.97 -0.12
CA GLY A 524 -8.80 29.40 -0.30
C GLY A 524 -8.50 29.76 -1.76
N THR A 525 -8.64 31.05 -2.07
CA THR A 525 -8.05 31.64 -3.29
C THR A 525 -6.55 31.30 -3.30
N PRO A 526 -5.99 30.78 -4.41
CA PRO A 526 -4.59 30.36 -4.43
C PRO A 526 -3.68 31.52 -4.04
N THR A 527 -3.14 31.48 -2.83
CA THR A 527 -2.02 32.32 -2.45
C THR A 527 -0.79 31.76 -3.15
N LYS A 528 0.03 32.66 -3.68
CA LYS A 528 1.37 32.33 -4.19
C LYS A 528 2.14 31.62 -3.08
N ASP A 529 2.82 30.55 -3.47
CA ASP A 529 3.88 29.85 -2.76
C ASP A 529 3.45 28.72 -1.79
N ASP A 530 3.79 27.51 -2.23
CA ASP A 530 4.10 26.32 -1.46
C ASP A 530 2.97 25.73 -0.60
N ASP A 531 1.91 25.25 -1.28
CA ASP A 531 1.42 23.92 -0.92
C ASP A 531 2.65 23.01 -1.05
N VAL A 532 3.20 22.56 0.08
CA VAL A 532 4.28 21.56 0.12
C VAL A 532 3.74 20.36 -0.63
N ALA A 533 4.00 20.35 -1.93
CA ALA A 533 3.75 19.25 -2.81
C ALA A 533 4.40 18.05 -2.12
N SER A 534 3.62 17.00 -1.92
CA SER A 534 4.22 15.68 -1.96
C SER A 534 5.07 15.66 -3.22
N ASP A 535 6.39 15.58 -3.03
CA ASP A 535 7.48 15.75 -3.99
C ASP A 535 7.53 14.61 -5.05
N TRP A 536 6.36 14.24 -5.58
CA TRP A 536 6.14 13.11 -6.48
C TRP A 536 5.65 13.52 -7.86
N SER A 537 5.81 14.79 -8.25
CA SER A 537 5.67 15.20 -9.66
C SER A 537 6.98 15.71 -10.24
N THR A 538 7.98 14.83 -10.26
CA THR A 538 9.01 14.86 -11.30
C THR A 538 8.34 14.37 -12.57
N ASP A 539 7.90 15.29 -13.45
CA ASP A 539 7.97 15.16 -14.91
C ASP A 539 7.21 16.33 -15.58
N ASP A 540 7.97 17.13 -16.35
CA ASP A 540 7.52 18.00 -17.44
C ASP A 540 6.61 19.22 -17.17
N GLU A 541 6.74 19.92 -16.03
CA GLU A 541 6.14 21.27 -15.90
C GLU A 541 7.05 22.43 -16.42
N ALA A 542 8.31 22.17 -16.77
CA ALA A 542 9.27 23.19 -17.21
C ALA A 542 9.04 23.71 -18.66
N LEU A 543 8.23 23.04 -19.47
CA LEU A 543 8.01 23.40 -20.88
C LEU A 543 6.65 24.08 -21.17
N MET A 544 5.85 24.37 -20.13
CA MET A 544 4.57 25.04 -20.28
C MET A 544 4.69 26.50 -19.84
N PRO A 545 4.32 27.49 -20.69
CA PRO A 545 4.42 28.89 -20.33
C PRO A 545 3.58 29.18 -19.07
N ALA A 546 4.18 29.89 -18.12
CA ALA A 546 3.69 30.22 -16.77
C ALA A 546 2.40 31.09 -16.72
N ASN A 547 1.59 31.09 -17.78
CA ASN A 547 0.36 31.85 -17.89
C ASN A 547 -0.70 31.05 -18.67
N ARG A 548 -1.37 30.07 -18.04
CA ARG A 548 -2.69 29.61 -18.52
C ARG A 548 -3.67 29.31 -17.38
N ARG A 549 -4.56 30.30 -17.20
CA ARG A 549 -5.89 30.28 -16.59
C ARG A 549 -5.94 30.13 -15.05
N ARG A 550 -5.64 31.25 -14.38
CA ARG A 550 -6.55 31.77 -13.36
C ARG A 550 -7.94 31.71 -13.96
N VAL A 551 -8.80 30.81 -13.50
CA VAL A 551 -10.20 30.87 -13.92
C VAL A 551 -10.76 32.12 -13.25
N GLU A 552 -10.96 33.16 -14.04
CA GLU A 552 -11.88 34.28 -13.84
C GLU A 552 -13.32 33.75 -13.74
N GLY A 553 -13.53 32.77 -12.88
CA GLY A 553 -14.85 32.25 -12.58
C GLY A 553 -15.46 33.20 -11.56
N GLU A 554 -16.65 33.70 -11.84
CA GLU A 554 -17.49 34.42 -10.87
C GLU A 554 -17.82 33.55 -9.65
N THR A 555 -17.65 32.22 -9.75
CA THR A 555 -17.98 31.26 -8.70
C THR A 555 -16.81 30.35 -8.28
N ALA A 556 -16.90 29.76 -7.08
CA ALA A 556 -15.96 28.78 -6.52
C ALA A 556 -16.71 27.67 -5.77
N PRO A 557 -16.17 26.45 -5.65
CA PRO A 557 -16.76 25.40 -4.84
C PRO A 557 -16.75 25.79 -3.35
N GLY A 558 -17.87 25.56 -2.67
CA GLY A 558 -18.02 25.90 -1.26
C GLY A 558 -19.04 25.05 -0.51
N PHE A 559 -19.20 25.33 0.77
CA PHE A 559 -20.06 24.62 1.72
C PHE A 559 -21.20 25.53 2.21
N PRO A 560 -22.07 26.05 1.32
CA PRO A 560 -23.08 27.06 1.69
C PRO A 560 -24.09 26.56 2.73
N LYS A 561 -24.21 25.24 2.91
CA LYS A 561 -25.10 24.62 3.90
C LYS A 561 -24.37 24.13 5.16
N GLY A 562 -23.15 24.62 5.42
CA GLY A 562 -22.38 24.32 6.64
C GLY A 562 -21.75 22.92 6.69
N MET A 563 -21.88 22.12 5.63
CA MET A 563 -21.31 20.78 5.51
C MET A 563 -20.89 20.50 4.05
N VAL A 564 -19.94 19.58 3.85
CA VAL A 564 -19.60 19.08 2.51
C VAL A 564 -20.79 18.30 1.93
N PHE A 565 -21.54 18.95 1.06
CA PHE A 565 -22.55 18.32 0.22
C PHE A 565 -22.08 18.27 -1.23
N LEU A 566 -22.44 17.20 -1.91
CA LEU A 566 -22.28 17.05 -3.34
C LEU A 566 -23.40 17.79 -4.06
N ARG A 567 -23.15 18.20 -5.31
CA ARG A 567 -24.20 18.66 -6.21
C ARG A 567 -25.25 17.57 -6.44
N ARG A 568 -26.38 17.94 -7.03
CA ARG A 568 -27.55 17.06 -7.19
C ARG A 568 -27.21 15.73 -7.86
N ILE A 569 -27.54 14.63 -7.17
CA ILE A 569 -27.43 13.25 -7.66
C ILE A 569 -28.79 12.78 -8.20
N CYS A 570 -28.77 12.14 -9.36
CA CYS A 570 -29.87 11.39 -9.95
C CYS A 570 -29.77 9.93 -9.51
N CYS A 571 -30.77 9.44 -8.77
CA CYS A 571 -30.88 8.06 -8.27
C CYS A 571 -32.37 7.68 -8.11
N GLY A 572 -32.64 6.43 -7.72
CA GLY A 572 -33.97 5.86 -7.58
C GLY A 572 -34.46 5.11 -8.83
N PRO A 573 -35.72 4.63 -8.85
CA PRO A 573 -36.23 3.75 -9.91
C PRO A 573 -36.10 4.30 -11.34
N ALA A 574 -36.20 5.62 -11.51
CA ALA A 574 -36.04 6.29 -12.80
C ALA A 574 -34.57 6.42 -13.26
N ASN A 575 -33.60 6.09 -12.41
CA ASN A 575 -32.17 6.22 -12.67
C ASN A 575 -31.45 4.93 -12.23
N PRO A 576 -31.42 3.88 -13.09
CA PRO A 576 -30.92 2.56 -12.71
C PRO A 576 -29.43 2.54 -12.33
N VAL A 577 -28.67 3.54 -12.76
CA VAL A 577 -27.31 3.82 -12.28
C VAL A 577 -27.28 5.23 -11.72
N PRO A 578 -26.80 5.42 -10.47
CA PRO A 578 -26.67 6.73 -9.89
C PRO A 578 -25.60 7.55 -10.61
N ARG A 579 -25.89 8.83 -10.83
CA ARG A 579 -25.01 9.77 -11.54
C ARG A 579 -25.28 11.20 -11.11
N PHE A 580 -24.37 12.12 -11.40
CA PHE A 580 -24.66 13.54 -11.25
C PHE A 580 -25.71 14.03 -12.25
N HIS A 581 -26.49 15.05 -11.86
CA HIS A 581 -27.34 15.77 -12.78
C HIS A 581 -26.50 16.48 -13.86
N ASN A 582 -26.98 16.47 -15.11
CA ASN A 582 -26.22 17.00 -16.23
C ASN A 582 -26.02 18.52 -16.08
N SER A 583 -24.77 18.94 -16.02
CA SER A 583 -24.35 20.33 -15.79
C SER A 583 -23.08 20.69 -16.58
N ALA A 584 -22.79 19.91 -17.63
CA ALA A 584 -21.57 20.00 -18.46
C ALA A 584 -20.21 19.82 -17.73
N SER A 585 -20.18 19.71 -16.40
CA SER A 585 -18.93 19.50 -15.66
C SER A 585 -18.45 18.05 -15.76
N VAL A 586 -17.21 17.89 -16.21
CA VAL A 586 -16.50 16.61 -16.36
C VAL A 586 -15.20 16.62 -15.56
N LEU A 587 -14.71 15.43 -15.18
CA LEU A 587 -13.45 15.32 -14.46
C LEU A 587 -12.27 15.56 -15.41
N HIS A 588 -11.31 16.39 -15.00
CA HIS A 588 -10.10 16.62 -15.78
C HIS A 588 -9.31 15.30 -15.98
N PRO A 589 -8.74 15.00 -17.18
CA PRO A 589 -8.06 13.72 -17.45
C PRO A 589 -6.95 13.34 -16.46
N LYS A 590 -6.09 14.29 -16.05
CA LYS A 590 -5.10 14.05 -14.99
C LYS A 590 -5.72 13.62 -13.65
N ALA A 591 -6.85 14.25 -13.26
CA ALA A 591 -7.55 13.88 -12.03
C ALA A 591 -8.23 12.51 -12.19
N PHE A 592 -8.83 12.24 -13.36
CA PHE A 592 -9.36 10.92 -13.68
C PHE A 592 -8.29 9.83 -13.52
N LYS A 593 -7.14 9.98 -14.18
CA LYS A 593 -6.01 9.04 -14.07
C LYS A 593 -5.52 8.88 -12.63
N PHE A 594 -5.51 9.95 -11.84
CA PHE A 594 -5.12 9.88 -10.43
C PHE A 594 -6.05 8.99 -9.60
N PHE A 595 -7.37 9.13 -9.76
CA PHE A 595 -8.38 8.38 -9.00
C PHE A 595 -8.57 6.95 -9.51
N PHE A 596 -8.57 6.75 -10.83
CA PHE A 596 -8.82 5.43 -11.45
C PHE A 596 -7.56 4.63 -11.75
N LYS A 597 -6.37 5.23 -11.62
CA LYS A 597 -5.07 4.65 -12.01
C LYS A 597 -4.98 4.23 -13.49
N ALA A 598 -5.93 4.68 -14.30
CA ALA A 598 -6.11 4.33 -15.71
C ALA A 598 -6.73 5.52 -16.48
N GLY A 599 -6.64 5.50 -17.81
CA GLY A 599 -7.31 6.50 -18.66
C GLY A 599 -8.84 6.32 -18.69
N GLU A 600 -9.59 7.36 -19.07
CA GLU A 600 -11.06 7.27 -19.16
C GLU A 600 -11.52 6.21 -20.17
N ASP A 601 -10.93 6.21 -21.36
CA ASP A 601 -11.26 5.22 -22.40
C ASP A 601 -10.96 3.78 -21.95
N GLU A 602 -9.87 3.58 -21.21
CA GLU A 602 -9.48 2.27 -20.67
C GLU A 602 -10.50 1.77 -19.64
N VAL A 603 -10.93 2.64 -18.71
CA VAL A 603 -11.95 2.29 -17.71
C VAL A 603 -13.30 2.01 -18.37
N ARG A 604 -13.69 2.84 -19.35
CA ARG A 604 -14.96 2.67 -20.08
C ARG A 604 -14.95 1.40 -20.92
N GLN A 605 -13.84 1.10 -21.58
CA GLN A 605 -13.67 -0.15 -22.32
C GLN A 605 -13.70 -1.35 -21.37
N GLY A 606 -13.06 -1.28 -20.20
CA GLY A 606 -13.13 -2.31 -19.18
C GLY A 606 -14.56 -2.60 -18.74
N LEU A 607 -15.35 -1.56 -18.45
CA LEU A 607 -16.75 -1.68 -18.06
C LEU A 607 -17.68 -2.13 -19.19
N ALA A 608 -17.39 -1.77 -20.44
CA ALA A 608 -18.18 -2.19 -21.60
C ALA A 608 -17.77 -3.57 -22.14
N SER A 609 -16.62 -4.09 -21.73
CA SER A 609 -16.09 -5.38 -22.21
C SER A 609 -16.70 -6.60 -21.52
N ASP A 610 -17.47 -6.41 -20.44
CA ASP A 610 -18.21 -7.50 -19.78
C ASP A 610 -19.47 -7.89 -20.57
N GLU A 611 -20.09 -6.96 -21.33
CA GLU A 611 -21.17 -7.25 -22.30
C GLU A 611 -20.76 -8.15 -23.49
N ALA A 612 -19.46 -8.44 -23.66
CA ALA A 612 -18.96 -9.28 -24.76
C ALA A 612 -18.06 -10.44 -24.31
N VAL A 613 -18.20 -10.92 -23.07
CA VAL A 613 -17.74 -12.28 -22.79
C VAL A 613 -18.73 -13.25 -23.43
N ARG A 614 -18.54 -13.50 -24.74
CA ARG A 614 -19.06 -14.73 -25.35
C ARG A 614 -18.72 -15.85 -24.37
N PRO A 615 -19.70 -16.64 -23.89
CA PRO A 615 -19.40 -17.77 -23.02
C PRO A 615 -18.23 -18.52 -23.65
N SER A 616 -17.21 -18.75 -22.82
CA SER A 616 -16.03 -19.48 -23.24
C SER A 616 -16.50 -20.73 -23.96
N ASN A 617 -15.96 -21.00 -25.15
CA ASN A 617 -16.32 -22.20 -25.88
C ASN A 617 -16.20 -23.42 -24.94
N PRO A 618 -17.20 -24.32 -24.85
CA PRO A 618 -17.16 -25.45 -23.93
C PRO A 618 -15.93 -26.34 -24.14
N ASP A 619 -15.40 -26.39 -25.37
CA ASP A 619 -14.19 -27.12 -25.73
C ASP A 619 -12.88 -26.35 -25.43
N ARG A 620 -12.97 -25.19 -24.76
CA ARG A 620 -11.82 -24.40 -24.33
C ARG A 620 -11.39 -24.82 -22.93
N VAL A 621 -10.23 -25.45 -22.84
CA VAL A 621 -9.64 -25.87 -21.56
C VAL A 621 -8.74 -24.76 -21.00
N ARG A 622 -8.82 -24.49 -19.69
CA ARG A 622 -7.94 -23.50 -19.02
C ARG A 622 -6.49 -23.98 -19.05
N ASN A 623 -5.64 -23.36 -19.88
CA ASN A 623 -4.22 -23.69 -20.00
C ASN A 623 -3.28 -22.76 -19.19
N LYS A 624 -3.82 -21.68 -18.59
CA LYS A 624 -3.10 -20.70 -17.75
C LYS A 624 -3.29 -20.93 -16.24
N THR A 625 -3.47 -22.18 -15.81
CA THR A 625 -3.55 -22.52 -14.37
C THR A 625 -2.18 -22.38 -13.68
N LYS A 626 -2.20 -22.06 -12.37
CA LYS A 626 -0.99 -21.89 -11.52
C LYS A 626 -0.09 -23.13 -11.60
N HIS A 627 -0.67 -24.32 -11.49
CA HIS A 627 -0.03 -25.62 -11.75
C HIS A 627 -0.95 -26.51 -12.60
N THR A 628 -0.37 -27.50 -13.28
CA THR A 628 -1.12 -28.58 -13.92
C THR A 628 -1.75 -29.52 -12.87
N PRO A 629 -2.84 -30.24 -13.21
CA PRO A 629 -3.36 -31.31 -12.36
C PRO A 629 -2.29 -32.39 -12.10
N LEU A 630 -2.33 -33.00 -10.92
CA LEU A 630 -1.52 -34.19 -10.65
C LEU A 630 -1.97 -35.33 -11.57
N TYR A 631 -1.00 -36.08 -12.10
CA TYR A 631 -1.26 -37.40 -12.63
C TYR A 631 -1.78 -38.26 -11.49
N VAL A 632 -2.94 -38.87 -11.71
CA VAL A 632 -3.51 -39.88 -10.82
C VAL A 632 -3.64 -41.10 -11.71
N GLU A 633 -3.00 -42.19 -11.31
CA GLU A 633 -3.19 -43.48 -11.95
C GLU A 633 -4.68 -43.81 -11.81
N VAL A 634 -5.38 -43.97 -12.93
CA VAL A 634 -6.82 -44.26 -12.90
C VAL A 634 -6.92 -45.69 -12.38
N GLU A 635 -7.28 -45.84 -11.11
CA GLU A 635 -7.73 -47.11 -10.55
C GLU A 635 -8.95 -47.53 -11.37
N ASP A 636 -8.74 -48.43 -12.34
CA ASP A 636 -9.81 -49.30 -12.77
C ASP A 636 -10.24 -50.07 -11.53
N VAL A 637 -11.45 -49.76 -11.10
CA VAL A 637 -12.20 -50.39 -10.02
C VAL A 637 -12.00 -51.91 -10.14
N GLU A 638 -11.47 -52.54 -9.08
CA GLU A 638 -11.32 -54.00 -8.84
C GLU A 638 -9.92 -54.67 -8.92
N MET A 639 -8.79 -53.96 -8.81
CA MET A 639 -7.51 -54.62 -8.49
C MET A 639 -6.75 -53.98 -7.32
N GLU A 640 -7.13 -54.35 -6.09
CA GLU A 640 -6.28 -54.18 -4.91
C GLU A 640 -5.06 -55.14 -5.01
N GLU A 641 -3.86 -54.62 -4.72
CA GLU A 641 -2.57 -55.33 -4.57
C GLU A 641 -1.65 -55.63 -5.79
N ALA A 642 -1.68 -54.83 -6.87
CA ALA A 642 -0.57 -54.83 -7.84
C ALA A 642 0.47 -53.75 -7.50
N ALA A 643 1.74 -54.14 -7.32
CA ALA A 643 2.84 -53.19 -7.16
C ALA A 643 2.92 -52.24 -8.39
N PRO A 644 3.26 -50.95 -8.21
CA PRO A 644 3.29 -49.99 -9.32
C PRO A 644 4.23 -50.47 -10.43
N LEU A 645 3.75 -50.42 -11.67
CA LEU A 645 4.54 -50.77 -12.85
C LEU A 645 5.66 -49.75 -13.06
N LEU A 646 6.88 -50.08 -12.61
CA LEU A 646 8.07 -49.26 -12.82
C LEU A 646 8.49 -49.29 -14.29
N LEU A 647 8.69 -48.10 -14.88
CA LEU A 647 9.13 -47.96 -16.27
C LEU A 647 10.65 -47.96 -16.42
N PHE A 648 11.36 -47.76 -15.32
CA PHE A 648 12.81 -47.63 -15.24
C PHE A 648 13.34 -48.55 -14.14
N HIS A 649 14.58 -49.03 -14.32
CA HIS A 649 15.27 -49.95 -13.40
C HIS A 649 16.72 -49.50 -13.18
N LEU A 650 16.92 -48.20 -12.95
CA LEU A 650 18.21 -47.57 -12.71
C LEU A 650 18.80 -47.94 -11.35
N HIS A 651 17.95 -48.27 -10.37
CA HIS A 651 18.40 -48.73 -9.07
C HIS A 651 19.23 -50.02 -9.19
N ASP A 652 18.79 -50.97 -10.02
CA ASP A 652 19.48 -52.24 -10.27
C ASP A 652 20.83 -52.06 -10.98
N GLU A 653 20.99 -50.94 -11.69
CA GLU A 653 22.25 -50.53 -12.33
C GLU A 653 23.19 -49.76 -11.37
N GLY A 654 22.82 -49.61 -10.09
CA GLY A 654 23.62 -48.95 -9.06
C GLY A 654 23.43 -47.44 -8.96
N PHE A 655 22.42 -46.87 -9.62
CA PHE A 655 22.12 -45.44 -9.52
C PHE A 655 21.07 -45.17 -8.44
N SER A 656 21.24 -44.10 -7.67
CA SER A 656 20.28 -43.69 -6.64
C SER A 656 20.14 -42.16 -6.59
N LEU A 657 19.03 -41.70 -6.01
CA LEU A 657 18.88 -40.31 -5.61
C LEU A 657 19.51 -40.14 -4.22
N LEU A 658 20.21 -39.02 -4.04
CA LEU A 658 20.67 -38.58 -2.74
C LEU A 658 19.47 -38.43 -1.79
N PRO A 659 19.65 -38.75 -0.50
CA PRO A 659 18.64 -38.57 0.52
C PRO A 659 18.04 -37.16 0.49
N LYS A 660 16.76 -37.03 0.81
CA LYS A 660 16.15 -35.71 1.01
C LYS A 660 16.91 -35.02 2.15
N PRO A 661 17.24 -33.73 2.03
CA PRO A 661 17.68 -32.97 3.18
C PRO A 661 16.50 -32.88 4.16
N SER A 662 16.53 -33.65 5.25
CA SER A 662 15.60 -33.51 6.38
C SER A 662 16.19 -32.53 7.39
N ASP A 663 15.34 -31.62 7.86
CA ASP A 663 15.61 -30.79 9.03
C ASP A 663 14.87 -31.43 10.21
N GLU A 664 15.59 -32.05 11.14
CA GLU A 664 15.01 -32.78 12.29
C GLU A 664 14.82 -31.88 13.53
N GLY A 665 14.80 -30.55 13.35
CA GLY A 665 14.51 -29.60 14.43
C GLY A 665 13.10 -29.78 15.02
N GLU A 666 13.00 -29.88 16.35
CA GLU A 666 11.73 -29.99 17.09
C GLU A 666 10.83 -28.72 16.99
N ASP A 667 11.28 -27.67 16.28
CA ASP A 667 10.61 -26.37 16.10
C ASP A 667 9.89 -26.19 14.76
N VAL A 668 9.90 -27.19 13.88
CA VAL A 668 9.21 -27.14 12.57
C VAL A 668 7.71 -27.43 12.76
N GLN A 669 6.97 -26.45 13.31
CA GLN A 669 5.50 -26.44 13.22
C GLN A 669 5.08 -26.18 11.77
N GLY A 670 4.27 -27.09 11.23
CA GLY A 670 3.91 -27.18 9.83
C GLY A 670 3.36 -25.89 9.21
N ASP A 671 4.13 -25.32 8.28
CA ASP A 671 3.60 -24.49 7.21
C ASP A 671 2.88 -25.39 6.20
N ASP A 672 1.55 -25.30 6.12
CA ASP A 672 0.67 -26.01 5.18
C ASP A 672 0.86 -25.61 3.69
N GLU A 673 2.04 -25.14 3.28
CA GLU A 673 2.39 -24.92 1.87
C GLU A 673 3.25 -26.07 1.32
N PHE A 674 2.56 -27.10 0.78
CA PHE A 674 3.09 -28.21 -0.04
C PHE A 674 4.46 -27.92 -0.69
N SER A 675 5.56 -28.46 -0.13
CA SER A 675 6.87 -28.31 -0.74
C SER A 675 7.05 -29.29 -1.91
N VAL A 676 7.72 -28.85 -2.97
CA VAL A 676 8.00 -29.69 -4.16
C VAL A 676 8.90 -30.88 -3.80
N ASP A 677 9.66 -30.78 -2.71
CA ASP A 677 10.57 -31.82 -2.22
C ASP A 677 9.82 -32.94 -1.45
N ASP A 678 8.62 -32.65 -0.92
CA ASP A 678 7.78 -33.64 -0.21
C ASP A 678 7.15 -34.65 -1.17
N ILE A 679 6.93 -34.28 -2.44
CA ILE A 679 6.21 -35.10 -3.42
C ILE A 679 7.15 -36.02 -4.22
N CYS A 680 8.44 -35.68 -4.35
CA CYS A 680 9.39 -36.54 -5.06
C CYS A 680 9.67 -37.80 -4.24
N LYS A 681 9.37 -38.98 -4.78
CA LYS A 681 9.68 -40.28 -4.13
C LYS A 681 11.20 -40.46 -3.92
N ASP A 682 11.57 -41.34 -3.00
CA ASP A 682 12.97 -41.59 -2.65
C ASP A 682 13.64 -42.60 -3.58
N ASN A 683 12.89 -43.61 -4.02
CA ASN A 683 13.36 -44.54 -5.03
C ASN A 683 13.46 -43.83 -6.40
N ILE A 684 14.63 -43.92 -7.04
CA ILE A 684 14.92 -43.27 -8.33
C ILE A 684 13.98 -43.74 -9.44
N ASP A 685 13.60 -45.01 -9.45
CA ASP A 685 12.79 -45.62 -10.50
C ASP A 685 11.32 -45.25 -10.37
N GLU A 686 10.81 -45.23 -9.13
CA GLU A 686 9.47 -44.72 -8.83
C GLU A 686 9.35 -43.24 -9.18
N ALA A 687 10.32 -42.42 -8.74
CA ALA A 687 10.34 -40.99 -9.01
C ALA A 687 10.43 -40.70 -10.51
N LEU A 688 11.31 -41.40 -11.25
CA LEU A 688 11.46 -41.19 -12.68
C LEU A 688 10.21 -41.63 -13.46
N THR A 689 9.58 -42.73 -13.04
CA THR A 689 8.32 -43.22 -13.62
C THR A 689 7.19 -42.20 -13.42
N GLU A 690 7.04 -41.66 -12.21
CA GLU A 690 6.03 -40.63 -11.91
C GLU A 690 6.26 -39.34 -12.71
N VAL A 691 7.50 -38.85 -12.75
CA VAL A 691 7.85 -37.65 -13.50
C VAL A 691 7.60 -37.82 -15.00
N TYR A 692 7.84 -39.02 -15.53
CA TYR A 692 7.57 -39.35 -16.92
C TYR A 692 6.06 -39.37 -17.24
N HIS A 693 5.22 -39.96 -16.38
CA HIS A 693 3.77 -39.91 -16.55
C HIS A 693 3.22 -38.48 -16.44
N GLN A 694 3.68 -37.74 -15.43
CA GLN A 694 3.29 -36.34 -15.26
C GLN A 694 3.70 -35.47 -16.46
N PHE A 695 4.83 -35.77 -17.12
CA PHE A 695 5.26 -35.09 -18.33
C PHE A 695 4.22 -35.20 -19.45
N ILE A 696 3.71 -36.40 -19.73
CA ILE A 696 2.72 -36.64 -20.79
C ILE A 696 1.43 -35.82 -20.54
N CYS A 697 0.95 -35.83 -19.29
CA CYS A 697 -0.22 -35.03 -18.90
C CYS A 697 0.03 -33.53 -19.01
N ASP A 698 1.19 -33.06 -18.55
CA ASP A 698 1.52 -31.64 -18.52
C ASP A 698 1.68 -31.03 -19.90
N ILE A 699 2.37 -31.74 -20.80
CA ILE A 699 2.54 -31.29 -22.18
C ILE A 699 1.17 -31.15 -22.84
N THR A 700 0.26 -32.10 -22.64
CA THR A 700 -1.11 -32.04 -23.16
C THR A 700 -1.92 -30.91 -22.52
N ALA A 701 -1.89 -30.79 -21.20
CA ALA A 701 -2.66 -29.78 -20.45
C ALA A 701 -2.24 -28.34 -20.80
N LYS A 702 -0.97 -28.13 -21.13
CA LYS A 702 -0.42 -26.82 -21.52
C LYS A 702 -0.56 -26.49 -23.00
N ALA A 703 -1.23 -27.33 -23.79
CA ALA A 703 -1.51 -27.02 -25.17
C ALA A 703 -2.26 -25.68 -25.33
N PRO A 704 -1.95 -24.91 -26.39
CA PRO A 704 -2.50 -23.57 -26.58
C PRO A 704 -3.98 -23.60 -26.98
N ASN A 705 -4.66 -22.49 -26.71
CA ASN A 705 -6.03 -22.23 -27.16
C ASN A 705 -6.01 -21.28 -28.36
N GLN A 706 -7.04 -21.32 -29.21
CA GLN A 706 -7.21 -20.33 -30.26
C GLN A 706 -7.46 -18.93 -29.66
N SER A 707 -7.12 -17.89 -30.44
CA SER A 707 -7.34 -16.50 -30.02
C SER A 707 -8.84 -16.19 -29.89
N GLY A 708 -9.20 -15.43 -28.85
CA GLY A 708 -10.60 -15.04 -28.54
C GLY A 708 -11.36 -16.07 -27.70
N ALA A 709 -12.17 -15.62 -26.74
CA ALA A 709 -12.86 -16.47 -25.75
C ALA A 709 -13.81 -17.53 -26.37
N GLY A 710 -14.48 -17.19 -27.48
CA GLY A 710 -15.42 -18.08 -28.17
C GLY A 710 -14.78 -19.14 -29.08
N SER A 711 -13.45 -19.17 -29.21
CA SER A 711 -12.76 -20.17 -30.01
C SER A 711 -12.29 -21.35 -29.14
N PRO A 712 -12.36 -22.59 -29.67
CA PRO A 712 -12.00 -23.79 -28.93
C PRO A 712 -10.49 -23.89 -28.74
N SER A 713 -10.06 -24.91 -28.01
CA SER A 713 -8.66 -25.33 -27.98
C SER A 713 -8.13 -25.72 -29.37
N TYR A 714 -6.81 -25.66 -29.58
CA TYR A 714 -6.18 -26.30 -30.75
C TYR A 714 -6.16 -27.83 -30.65
N LEU A 715 -6.15 -28.39 -29.43
CA LEU A 715 -6.44 -29.81 -29.24
C LEU A 715 -7.92 -30.12 -29.39
N ALA A 716 -8.23 -31.25 -30.01
CA ALA A 716 -9.56 -31.86 -30.10
C ALA A 716 -10.03 -32.44 -28.75
N LEU A 717 -9.08 -32.82 -27.88
CA LEU A 717 -9.36 -33.38 -26.56
C LEU A 717 -10.01 -32.38 -25.59
N ASP A 718 -11.11 -32.81 -24.97
CA ASP A 718 -11.78 -32.10 -23.88
C ASP A 718 -10.98 -32.19 -22.56
N ALA A 719 -11.49 -31.59 -21.48
CA ALA A 719 -10.81 -31.55 -20.20
C ALA A 719 -10.63 -32.94 -19.54
N LYS A 720 -11.53 -33.90 -19.80
CA LYS A 720 -11.48 -35.25 -19.23
C LYS A 720 -10.48 -36.10 -20.02
N ALA A 721 -10.59 -36.10 -21.35
CA ALA A 721 -9.69 -36.81 -22.25
C ALA A 721 -8.23 -36.38 -22.09
N ARG A 722 -7.96 -35.10 -21.80
CA ARG A 722 -6.59 -34.62 -21.51
C ARG A 722 -5.97 -35.17 -20.23
N ARG A 723 -6.78 -35.65 -19.28
CA ARG A 723 -6.27 -36.29 -18.05
C ARG A 723 -5.96 -37.77 -18.26
N LEU A 724 -6.50 -38.35 -19.32
CA LEU A 724 -6.39 -39.77 -19.65
C LEU A 724 -5.35 -40.05 -20.76
N VAL A 725 -4.51 -39.07 -21.10
CA VAL A 725 -3.46 -39.25 -22.12
C VAL A 725 -2.35 -40.15 -21.59
N THR A 726 -1.82 -41.00 -22.47
CA THR A 726 -0.77 -41.97 -22.18
C THR A 726 0.37 -41.88 -23.20
N GLU A 727 1.39 -42.74 -23.09
CA GLU A 727 2.44 -42.84 -24.11
C GLU A 727 1.86 -43.08 -25.51
N ASP A 728 0.80 -43.87 -25.62
CA ASP A 728 0.19 -44.26 -26.90
C ASP A 728 -0.38 -43.06 -27.64
N THR A 729 -0.91 -42.07 -26.90
CA THR A 729 -1.35 -40.79 -27.46
C THR A 729 -0.24 -40.12 -28.28
N TYR A 730 1.01 -40.19 -27.82
CA TYR A 730 2.15 -39.56 -28.48
C TYR A 730 2.86 -40.47 -29.49
N LYS A 731 2.54 -41.77 -29.51
CA LYS A 731 3.01 -42.75 -30.51
C LYS A 731 2.08 -42.85 -31.73
N ASP A 732 0.85 -42.37 -31.61
CA ASP A 732 -0.14 -42.41 -32.67
C ASP A 732 0.23 -41.48 -33.85
N ARG A 733 0.08 -42.04 -35.06
CA ARG A 733 0.35 -41.36 -36.33
C ARG A 733 -0.81 -40.46 -36.77
N ASN A 734 -2.03 -40.70 -36.26
CA ASN A 734 -3.22 -39.95 -36.62
C ASN A 734 -3.37 -38.68 -35.77
N LEU A 735 -2.69 -37.61 -36.19
CA LEU A 735 -2.74 -36.34 -35.46
C LEU A 735 -4.14 -35.69 -35.44
N ALA A 736 -5.03 -36.06 -36.37
CA ALA A 736 -6.40 -35.55 -36.40
C ALA A 736 -7.22 -35.97 -35.16
N ALA A 737 -6.86 -37.09 -34.52
CA ALA A 737 -7.49 -37.53 -33.27
C ALA A 737 -7.22 -36.56 -32.10
N TYR A 738 -6.12 -35.80 -32.15
CA TYR A 738 -5.67 -34.96 -31.04
C TYR A 738 -5.69 -33.47 -31.35
N PHE A 739 -5.52 -33.07 -32.61
CA PHE A 739 -5.45 -31.66 -33.02
C PHE A 739 -6.58 -31.29 -33.96
N ARG A 740 -7.25 -30.18 -33.65
CA ARG A 740 -8.17 -29.49 -34.57
C ARG A 740 -7.40 -28.74 -35.66
N ASP A 741 -6.23 -28.21 -35.31
CA ASP A 741 -5.35 -27.51 -36.24
C ASP A 741 -3.91 -27.45 -35.69
N CYS A 742 -2.92 -27.81 -36.50
CA CYS A 742 -1.50 -27.69 -36.19
C CYS A 742 -0.63 -27.56 -37.45
N GLN A 743 0.61 -27.14 -37.25
CA GLN A 743 1.65 -27.18 -38.26
C GLN A 743 2.67 -28.23 -37.85
N TRP A 744 3.02 -29.14 -38.74
CA TRP A 744 3.94 -30.23 -38.46
C TRP A 744 5.14 -30.23 -39.40
N LYS A 745 6.27 -30.72 -38.91
CA LYS A 745 7.48 -30.93 -39.70
C LYS A 745 8.18 -32.21 -39.21
N VAL A 746 8.65 -33.04 -40.14
CA VAL A 746 9.59 -34.12 -39.80
C VAL A 746 10.90 -33.47 -39.36
N ALA A 747 11.19 -33.57 -38.07
CA ALA A 747 12.38 -32.96 -37.49
C ALA A 747 13.63 -33.67 -38.00
N THR A 748 14.71 -32.91 -38.18
CA THR A 748 16.05 -33.51 -38.30
C THR A 748 16.46 -34.11 -36.96
N LYS A 749 17.43 -35.04 -36.96
CA LYS A 749 17.98 -35.60 -35.70
C LYS A 749 18.44 -34.51 -34.73
N LYS A 750 19.07 -33.45 -35.25
CA LYS A 750 19.49 -32.30 -34.47
C LYS A 750 18.30 -31.56 -33.85
N GLU A 751 17.28 -31.22 -34.64
CA GLU A 751 16.10 -30.50 -34.14
C GLU A 751 15.33 -31.33 -33.09
N TRP A 752 15.23 -32.64 -33.27
CA TRP A 752 14.57 -33.52 -32.30
C TRP A 752 15.35 -33.61 -30.98
N ASN A 753 16.68 -33.71 -31.06
CA ASN A 753 17.54 -33.64 -29.88
C ASN A 753 17.41 -32.26 -29.20
N ASP A 754 17.40 -31.18 -29.97
CA ASP A 754 17.21 -29.82 -29.44
C ASP A 754 15.87 -29.65 -28.71
N ILE A 755 14.81 -30.35 -29.13
CA ILE A 755 13.51 -30.36 -28.42
C ILE A 755 13.65 -31.12 -27.10
N PHE A 756 14.27 -32.30 -27.12
CA PHE A 756 14.54 -33.08 -25.92
C PHE A 756 15.35 -32.29 -24.88
N GLU A 757 16.44 -31.64 -25.30
CA GLU A 757 17.29 -30.82 -24.43
C GLU A 757 16.53 -29.69 -23.72
N LYS A 758 15.43 -29.19 -24.30
CA LYS A 758 14.61 -28.13 -23.70
C LYS A 758 13.55 -28.67 -22.76
N LEU A 759 12.96 -29.82 -23.10
CA LEU A 759 11.95 -30.47 -22.27
C LEU A 759 12.57 -31.18 -21.06
N TRP A 760 13.75 -31.77 -21.24
CA TRP A 760 14.54 -32.53 -20.27
C TRP A 760 15.96 -31.97 -20.18
N PRO A 761 16.11 -30.75 -19.64
CA PRO A 761 17.40 -30.08 -19.60
C PRO A 761 18.42 -30.81 -18.73
N PRO A 762 19.73 -30.70 -19.02
CA PRO A 762 20.79 -31.27 -18.20
C PRO A 762 20.84 -30.63 -16.81
N LYS A 763 21.54 -31.30 -15.90
CA LYS A 763 21.88 -30.74 -14.59
C LYS A 763 22.67 -29.43 -14.80
N GLY A 764 22.43 -28.44 -13.94
CA GLY A 764 23.05 -27.12 -14.06
C GLY A 764 22.45 -26.18 -15.12
N PHE A 765 21.60 -26.66 -16.02
CA PHE A 765 20.94 -25.78 -17.01
C PHE A 765 20.02 -24.77 -16.33
N THR A 766 20.07 -23.51 -16.76
CA THR A 766 19.19 -22.43 -16.30
C THR A 766 18.40 -21.86 -17.47
N LEU A 767 17.10 -21.69 -17.31
CA LEU A 767 16.26 -20.99 -18.28
C LEU A 767 16.69 -19.52 -18.34
N THR A 768 17.29 -19.10 -19.45
CA THR A 768 17.90 -17.76 -19.62
C THR A 768 16.91 -16.65 -20.01
N ALA A 769 15.66 -16.99 -20.36
CA ALA A 769 14.66 -16.02 -20.76
C ALA A 769 13.88 -15.45 -19.56
N THR A 770 13.79 -14.11 -19.48
CA THR A 770 12.99 -13.36 -18.50
C THR A 770 11.50 -13.70 -18.54
N HIS A 771 11.00 -14.22 -19.68
CA HIS A 771 9.61 -14.58 -19.90
C HIS A 771 9.45 -16.06 -20.31
N THR A 772 9.64 -16.98 -19.37
CA THR A 772 9.39 -18.41 -19.58
C THR A 772 7.91 -18.76 -19.39
N GLN A 773 7.27 -19.21 -20.47
CA GLN A 773 5.88 -19.65 -20.51
C GLN A 773 5.78 -21.18 -20.39
N ASN A 774 4.75 -21.66 -19.69
CA ASN A 774 4.41 -23.08 -19.46
C ASN A 774 5.35 -23.88 -18.55
N TYR A 775 6.68 -23.76 -18.66
CA TYR A 775 7.62 -24.61 -17.89
C TYR A 775 7.43 -24.52 -16.36
N LYS A 776 7.37 -23.30 -15.80
CA LYS A 776 7.20 -23.09 -14.34
C LYS A 776 5.85 -23.57 -13.80
N GLN A 777 4.88 -23.79 -14.68
CA GLN A 777 3.52 -24.22 -14.31
C GLN A 777 3.33 -25.73 -14.55
N ALA A 778 4.27 -26.40 -15.21
CA ALA A 778 4.27 -27.83 -15.47
C ALA A 778 4.93 -28.54 -14.28
N ARG A 779 4.17 -29.37 -13.56
CA ARG A 779 4.65 -30.15 -12.40
C ARG A 779 5.79 -31.08 -12.74
N TYR A 780 5.76 -31.76 -13.89
CA TYR A 780 6.84 -32.65 -14.32
C TYR A 780 8.18 -31.91 -14.34
N TYR A 781 8.17 -30.65 -14.77
CA TYR A 781 9.39 -29.84 -14.86
C TYR A 781 9.90 -29.47 -13.47
N LEU A 782 9.00 -29.18 -12.52
CA LEU A 782 9.38 -28.94 -11.13
C LEU A 782 9.97 -30.22 -10.49
N TYR A 783 9.34 -31.38 -10.72
CA TYR A 783 9.81 -32.66 -10.19
C TYR A 783 11.15 -33.07 -10.81
N TRP A 784 11.29 -32.95 -12.13
CA TRP A 784 12.55 -33.17 -12.83
C TRP A 784 13.68 -32.32 -12.26
N ARG A 785 13.40 -31.05 -11.95
CA ARG A 785 14.39 -30.14 -11.32
C ARG A 785 14.73 -30.54 -9.89
N ALA A 786 13.77 -31.05 -9.11
CA ALA A 786 14.02 -31.59 -7.78
C ALA A 786 14.88 -32.86 -7.84
N MET A 787 14.55 -33.80 -8.75
CA MET A 787 15.35 -34.99 -9.01
C MET A 787 16.79 -34.66 -9.42
N LEU A 788 16.99 -33.70 -10.34
CA LEU A 788 18.32 -33.28 -10.77
C LEU A 788 19.17 -32.68 -9.64
N LYS A 789 18.55 -32.03 -8.65
CA LYS A 789 19.27 -31.54 -7.46
C LYS A 789 19.71 -32.69 -6.57
N ARG A 790 18.87 -33.74 -6.47
CA ARG A 790 19.13 -34.95 -5.69
C ARG A 790 19.97 -35.99 -6.42
N SER A 791 20.31 -35.83 -7.69
CA SER A 791 21.13 -36.81 -8.41
C SER A 791 22.57 -36.34 -8.57
N GLU A 792 23.56 -37.23 -8.51
CA GLU A 792 24.90 -36.93 -9.02
C GLU A 792 24.90 -36.66 -10.53
N GLU A 793 25.99 -36.08 -11.07
CA GLU A 793 26.08 -35.76 -12.50
C GLU A 793 25.99 -37.02 -13.38
N THR A 794 26.60 -38.12 -12.96
CA THR A 794 26.53 -39.44 -13.61
C THR A 794 25.09 -39.99 -13.61
N THR A 795 24.41 -39.96 -12.46
CA THR A 795 23.00 -40.35 -12.32
C THR A 795 22.08 -39.48 -13.15
N ALA A 796 22.25 -38.15 -13.13
CA ALA A 796 21.47 -37.21 -13.95
C ALA A 796 21.58 -37.53 -15.44
N ASN A 797 22.80 -37.79 -15.91
CA ASN A 797 23.05 -38.14 -17.30
C ASN A 797 22.44 -39.51 -17.66
N ARG A 798 22.47 -40.49 -16.75
CA ARG A 798 21.81 -41.79 -16.96
C ARG A 798 20.30 -41.66 -17.04
N MET A 799 19.66 -40.93 -16.11
CA MET A 799 18.22 -40.66 -16.15
C MET A 799 17.80 -40.01 -17.47
N ARG A 800 18.54 -39.00 -17.92
CA ARG A 800 18.29 -38.36 -19.23
C ARG A 800 18.44 -39.32 -20.38
N MET A 801 19.44 -40.19 -20.34
CA MET A 801 19.69 -41.15 -21.41
C MET A 801 18.53 -42.16 -21.54
N VAL A 802 18.00 -42.71 -20.44
CA VAL A 802 16.84 -43.63 -20.49
C VAL A 802 15.54 -42.91 -20.86
N LEU A 803 15.35 -41.67 -20.40
CA LEU A 803 14.25 -40.82 -20.85
C LEU A 803 14.35 -40.52 -22.35
N LYS A 804 15.56 -40.32 -22.89
CA LYS A 804 15.77 -40.09 -24.31
C LYS A 804 15.37 -41.30 -25.15
N GLN A 805 15.71 -42.51 -24.68
CA GLN A 805 15.31 -43.76 -25.34
C GLN A 805 13.78 -43.86 -25.45
N LYS A 806 13.06 -43.58 -24.35
CA LYS A 806 11.59 -43.51 -24.36
C LYS A 806 11.06 -42.40 -25.25
N PHE A 807 11.63 -41.20 -25.16
CA PHE A 807 11.23 -40.02 -25.94
C PHE A 807 11.36 -40.27 -27.46
N ASP A 808 12.39 -40.99 -27.89
CA ASP A 808 12.60 -41.34 -29.29
C ASP A 808 11.61 -42.38 -29.84
N THR A 809 10.85 -43.04 -28.96
CA THR A 809 9.73 -43.90 -29.39
C THR A 809 8.50 -43.12 -29.82
N PHE A 810 8.35 -41.86 -29.35
CA PHE A 810 7.20 -41.04 -29.70
C PHE A 810 7.19 -40.70 -31.19
N TYR A 811 5.97 -40.58 -31.72
CA TYR A 811 5.75 -40.18 -33.09
C TYR A 811 5.84 -38.66 -33.23
N PHE A 812 5.29 -37.90 -32.28
CA PHE A 812 5.31 -36.44 -32.31
C PHE A 812 5.55 -35.80 -30.95
N MET A 813 6.03 -34.55 -30.96
CA MET A 813 6.15 -33.69 -29.77
C MET A 813 5.94 -32.22 -30.13
N PRO A 814 5.62 -31.34 -29.15
CA PRO A 814 5.62 -29.90 -29.37
C PRO A 814 6.98 -29.42 -29.86
N TRP A 815 6.99 -28.43 -30.74
CA TRP A 815 8.22 -27.74 -31.13
C TRP A 815 8.71 -26.81 -30.00
N ALA A 816 9.29 -27.40 -28.96
CA ALA A 816 9.66 -26.70 -27.74
C ALA A 816 10.79 -25.68 -27.96
N HIS A 817 10.68 -24.55 -27.25
CA HIS A 817 11.69 -23.48 -27.20
C HIS A 817 12.08 -23.18 -25.76
N SER A 818 13.19 -22.48 -25.56
CA SER A 818 13.70 -22.16 -24.21
C SER A 818 12.79 -21.18 -23.45
N ASP A 819 11.96 -20.42 -24.17
CA ASP A 819 10.98 -19.49 -23.61
C ASP A 819 9.58 -20.08 -23.48
N ARG A 820 9.24 -21.19 -24.18
CA ARG A 820 7.90 -21.81 -24.12
C ARG A 820 7.88 -23.26 -24.62
N ILE A 821 7.02 -24.09 -24.02
CA ILE A 821 6.79 -25.49 -24.46
C ILE A 821 6.04 -25.51 -25.79
N TRP A 822 4.94 -24.76 -25.90
CA TRP A 822 4.14 -24.69 -27.13
C TRP A 822 4.34 -23.34 -27.81
N LYS A 823 4.77 -23.37 -29.07
CA LYS A 823 4.85 -22.18 -29.91
C LYS A 823 3.73 -22.18 -30.95
N SER A 824 2.95 -21.10 -30.96
CA SER A 824 1.83 -20.91 -31.89
C SER A 824 2.12 -19.76 -32.84
N VAL A 825 2.69 -20.06 -34.00
CA VAL A 825 3.04 -19.10 -35.05
C VAL A 825 2.94 -19.76 -36.42
N TYR A 826 2.78 -18.99 -37.49
CA TYR A 826 2.94 -19.51 -38.86
C TYR A 826 4.43 -19.69 -39.21
N ARG A 827 4.78 -20.80 -39.85
CA ARG A 827 6.12 -21.09 -40.36
C ARG A 827 6.04 -21.72 -41.75
N ALA A 828 6.63 -21.05 -42.73
CA ALA A 828 6.59 -21.49 -44.13
C ALA A 828 7.22 -22.87 -44.38
N ASN A 829 8.16 -23.30 -43.52
CA ASN A 829 8.84 -24.59 -43.61
C ASN A 829 8.15 -25.73 -42.85
N PHE A 830 6.91 -25.52 -42.37
CA PHE A 830 6.07 -26.56 -41.78
C PHE A 830 4.90 -26.86 -42.71
N ASN A 831 4.48 -28.12 -42.72
CA ASN A 831 3.24 -28.55 -43.34
C ASN A 831 2.06 -28.20 -42.43
N LYS A 832 0.89 -27.94 -43.00
CA LYS A 832 -0.32 -27.54 -42.27
C LYS A 832 -1.34 -28.67 -42.31
N SER A 833 -2.08 -28.90 -41.22
CA SER A 833 -3.25 -29.79 -41.25
C SER A 833 -4.31 -29.27 -42.22
N SER A 834 -4.92 -30.16 -43.01
CA SER A 834 -5.88 -29.79 -44.06
C SER A 834 -7.14 -29.13 -43.47
N GLY A 835 -7.64 -28.05 -44.10
CA GLY A 835 -8.96 -27.46 -43.78
C GLY A 835 -8.98 -26.06 -43.14
N THR A 836 -7.85 -25.39 -42.91
CA THR A 836 -7.80 -24.00 -42.42
C THR A 836 -6.86 -23.12 -43.25
N ASP A 837 -6.97 -21.79 -43.13
CA ASP A 837 -6.07 -20.84 -43.81
C ASP A 837 -4.60 -21.21 -43.55
N ARG A 838 -3.87 -21.43 -44.65
CA ARG A 838 -2.46 -21.85 -44.67
C ARG A 838 -1.56 -20.89 -43.88
N LYS A 839 -1.91 -19.60 -43.78
CA LYS A 839 -1.11 -18.58 -43.07
C LYS A 839 -1.54 -18.36 -41.62
N LYS A 840 -2.60 -19.00 -41.14
CA LYS A 840 -3.10 -18.82 -39.77
C LYS A 840 -2.16 -19.46 -38.76
N ALA A 841 -1.77 -18.68 -37.74
CA ALA A 841 -0.97 -19.18 -36.64
C ALA A 841 -1.67 -20.33 -35.90
N CYS A 842 -0.92 -21.39 -35.64
CA CYS A 842 -1.35 -22.57 -34.89
C CYS A 842 -0.12 -23.20 -34.22
N PRO A 843 -0.29 -24.22 -33.35
CA PRO A 843 0.82 -24.89 -32.68
C PRO A 843 1.75 -25.55 -33.68
N LEU A 844 3.05 -25.47 -33.39
CA LEU A 844 4.09 -26.17 -34.13
C LEU A 844 4.36 -27.53 -33.47
N VAL A 845 4.37 -28.59 -34.28
CA VAL A 845 4.57 -29.98 -33.90
C VAL A 845 5.76 -30.55 -34.67
N ALA A 846 6.66 -31.23 -33.96
CA ALA A 846 7.74 -31.99 -34.53
C ALA A 846 7.31 -33.45 -34.68
N ILE A 847 7.59 -34.05 -35.84
CA ILE A 847 7.49 -35.51 -36.05
C ILE A 847 8.88 -36.10 -35.86
N CYS A 848 8.96 -37.21 -35.14
CA CYS A 848 10.22 -37.90 -34.83
C CYS A 848 11.00 -38.27 -36.12
N PRO A 849 12.33 -38.05 -36.17
CA PRO A 849 13.15 -38.32 -37.34
C PRO A 849 12.99 -39.76 -37.85
N GLY A 850 12.84 -39.94 -39.16
CA GLY A 850 12.70 -41.26 -39.79
C GLY A 850 11.29 -41.85 -39.75
N LYS A 851 10.32 -41.18 -39.12
CA LYS A 851 8.90 -41.55 -39.22
C LYS A 851 8.26 -40.95 -40.48
N ALA A 852 7.29 -41.67 -41.06
CA ALA A 852 6.51 -41.19 -42.21
C ALA A 852 5.64 -39.98 -41.83
N ALA A 853 5.16 -39.22 -42.81
CA ALA A 853 4.23 -38.10 -42.60
C ALA A 853 2.95 -38.53 -41.85
N PRO A 854 2.35 -37.63 -41.03
CA PRO A 854 1.15 -37.95 -40.25
C PRO A 854 -0.02 -38.26 -41.16
N VAL A 855 -0.89 -39.15 -40.70
CA VAL A 855 -2.18 -39.36 -41.35
C VAL A 855 -3.21 -38.42 -40.73
N TRP A 856 -4.22 -38.05 -41.51
CA TRP A 856 -5.25 -37.10 -41.10
C TRP A 856 -6.62 -37.71 -41.39
N ASN A 857 -6.93 -38.80 -40.67
CA ASN A 857 -8.18 -39.51 -40.82
C ASN A 857 -9.12 -39.04 -39.71
N LEU A 858 -10.22 -38.39 -40.09
CA LEU A 858 -11.32 -38.13 -39.18
C LEU A 858 -12.05 -39.46 -38.97
N SER A 859 -11.88 -40.08 -37.80
CA SER A 859 -12.65 -41.25 -37.38
C SER A 859 -14.10 -40.88 -37.11
#